data_AF-A0A3B8RR76-F1
#
_entry.id   AF-A0A3B8RR76-F1
#
_cell.length_a   1.000
_cell.length_b   1.000
_cell.length_c   1.000
_cell.angle_alpha   90.00
_cell.angle_beta   90.00
_cell.angle_gamma   90.00
#
_symmetry.space_group_name_H-M   'P 1'
#
loop_
_entity.id
_entity.type
_entity.pdbx_description
1 polymer ?
#
loop_
_entity_poly.entity_id
_entity_poly.type
_entity_poly.pdbx_seq_one_letter_code
_entity_poly.pdbx_strand_id
1 'polypeptide(L)'
;MNHRRKANLKMIKAFVFLLTFGVLLVGRAFPQENSDCMTCHEDKTLKGTRGGRTISVFINEKIVSSSVHSEVSCIQCHVDLEGSDFPHAERVKRAACNSCHEDIQKLYDGSLHSRAFNRGDRLAPICQDCHGSHEIISVKNIKSKVAPINVPYLCGQCHKEGSPVQLQRNISQTHILENYSESIHGEGLMKKGLIVTATCASCHTAHEILPHTDSRSSIARKNIAGTCAKCHAEIELVHRKVIKGTLWEKEAAILPACVDCHQPHKARRVFYDQGMADADCLTCHEKKELKSSEDGRSLFVNYSEIKNSKHTNITCSQCHSGVKPSHTRPCDELTTLVDCSSCHTAVQEDYQISVHGILASKNDPNAPTCKECHSNHNILGKLNPKSPIFPINIPNLCGNCHKEGKKAAVRYTGTEKEIIQNYTESIHGKGLLKSGLTVTATCTDCHTAHRELPHIDPSSSINPTNIPATCGNCHHGIQEQFEKSIHSTLVSKSGKKLPTCENCHSAHQIIRADSEGFKQTIMIQCGNCHEEIAKTYFETYHGKVSQLGYTKTAKCYDCHGAHDILPIENPISHLHRKNVVVTCQKCHPSANRQFAGYFTHATHHDPHKYPWLFWTFWGMTGLLVGTFVIAGLHTLLWLPRSLQWRRELKRRQLEKNINNLESTKDGNNTNG
;
A
#
# COMPACT_ATOMS: atom_id res chain seq x y z
N MET A 1 91.44 -7.89 24.26
CA MET A 1 92.73 -7.18 24.38
C MET A 1 92.61 -5.88 23.58
N ASN A 2 92.32 -4.73 24.18
CA ASN A 2 93.34 -3.80 24.72
C ASN A 2 94.53 -3.68 23.74
N HIS A 3 94.87 -2.54 23.13
CA HIS A 3 95.11 -1.25 23.76
C HIS A 3 95.47 -0.17 22.69
N ARG A 4 95.23 1.12 23.00
CA ARG A 4 95.81 2.35 22.39
C ARG A 4 95.17 2.81 21.06
N ARG A 5 94.32 3.84 20.97
CA ARG A 5 94.12 5.11 21.72
C ARG A 5 95.41 5.92 21.92
N LYS A 6 95.40 7.14 21.37
CA LYS A 6 96.30 8.31 21.61
C LYS A 6 97.51 8.46 20.68
N ALA A 7 97.26 9.01 19.49
CA ALA A 7 98.12 9.94 18.72
C ALA A 7 97.57 9.93 17.28
N ASN A 8 96.62 10.80 16.92
CA ASN A 8 96.95 11.90 16.01
C ASN A 8 95.85 12.98 16.03
N LEU A 9 95.32 13.26 17.23
CA LEU A 9 94.34 14.32 17.49
C LEU A 9 94.93 15.75 17.44
N LYS A 10 96.19 15.90 17.01
CA LYS A 10 96.92 17.18 16.98
C LYS A 10 97.22 17.74 15.58
N MET A 11 97.04 16.98 14.50
CA MET A 11 97.26 17.50 13.13
C MET A 11 95.99 17.96 12.40
N ILE A 12 94.78 17.59 12.87
CA ILE A 12 93.52 18.01 12.24
C ILE A 12 93.04 19.38 12.75
N LYS A 13 93.49 19.82 13.93
CA LYS A 13 93.05 21.09 14.54
C LYS A 13 93.64 22.36 13.90
N ALA A 14 94.73 22.26 13.14
CA ALA A 14 95.34 23.41 12.47
C ALA A 14 94.71 23.72 11.10
N PHE A 15 94.09 22.74 10.44
CA PHE A 15 93.43 22.93 9.14
C PHE A 15 91.97 23.42 9.28
N VAL A 16 91.34 23.19 10.44
CA VAL A 16 89.97 23.63 10.73
C VAL A 16 89.91 25.10 11.19
N PHE A 17 91.02 25.65 11.72
CA PHE A 17 91.07 27.04 12.19
C PHE A 17 91.24 28.06 11.04
N LEU A 18 91.77 27.64 9.88
CA LEU A 18 91.94 28.51 8.71
C LEU A 18 90.73 28.51 7.77
N LEU A 19 89.82 27.54 7.89
CA LEU A 19 88.56 27.51 7.11
C LEU A 19 87.36 28.13 7.85
N THR A 20 87.51 28.45 9.13
CA THR A 20 86.46 29.06 9.97
C THR A 20 86.55 30.59 10.07
N PHE A 21 87.60 31.22 9.53
CA PHE A 21 87.81 32.67 9.58
C PHE A 21 87.53 33.40 8.25
N GLY A 22 87.05 32.69 7.22
CA GLY A 22 86.87 33.21 5.85
C GLY A 22 85.42 33.34 5.35
N VAL A 23 84.41 33.37 6.23
CA VAL A 23 82.99 33.57 5.85
C VAL A 23 82.29 34.53 6.84
N LEU A 24 82.93 35.67 7.09
CA LEU A 24 82.39 36.75 7.92
C LEU A 24 82.35 38.04 7.10
N LEU A 25 81.56 38.03 6.00
CA LEU A 25 81.14 39.22 5.25
C LEU A 25 80.10 38.88 4.17
N VAL A 26 79.09 38.09 4.53
CA VAL A 26 77.80 38.11 3.82
C VAL A 26 76.83 38.79 4.78
N GLY A 27 76.27 39.93 4.35
CA GLY A 27 75.33 40.72 5.14
C GLY A 27 74.24 39.80 5.70
N ARG A 28 74.12 39.78 7.03
CA ARG A 28 72.93 39.23 7.66
C ARG A 28 71.79 40.16 7.27
N ALA A 29 71.01 39.75 6.28
CA ALA A 29 69.63 40.20 6.19
C ALA A 29 68.98 39.71 7.49
N PHE A 30 68.76 40.62 8.43
CA PHE A 30 67.94 40.31 9.59
C PHE A 30 66.55 39.94 9.05
N PRO A 31 65.98 38.78 9.43
CA PRO A 31 64.58 38.52 9.14
C PRO A 31 63.78 39.67 9.76
N GLN A 32 62.97 40.34 8.95
CA GLN A 32 62.14 41.43 9.43
C GLN A 32 61.21 40.91 10.54
N GLU A 33 61.30 41.49 11.73
CA GLU A 33 60.57 41.04 12.92
C GLU A 33 59.24 41.80 13.06
N ASN A 34 58.30 41.24 13.82
CA ASN A 34 57.01 41.91 14.06
C ASN A 34 57.18 43.28 14.73
N SER A 35 58.21 43.46 15.56
CA SER A 35 58.57 44.74 16.19
C SER A 35 58.85 45.85 15.18
N ASP A 36 59.38 45.50 14.01
CA ASP A 36 59.68 46.48 12.95
C ASP A 36 58.39 47.11 12.42
N CYS A 37 57.34 46.31 12.26
CA CYS A 37 56.01 46.77 11.89
C CYS A 37 55.33 47.53 13.04
N MET A 38 55.44 47.00 14.27
CA MET A 38 54.73 47.56 15.42
C MET A 38 55.26 48.93 15.85
N THR A 39 56.51 49.28 15.52
CA THR A 39 57.10 50.61 15.76
C THR A 39 56.22 51.76 15.25
N CYS A 40 55.51 51.55 14.13
CA CYS A 40 54.53 52.51 13.61
C CYS A 40 53.09 52.07 13.88
N HIS A 41 52.79 50.77 13.73
CA HIS A 41 51.41 50.27 13.78
C HIS A 41 50.81 50.17 15.20
N GLU A 42 51.58 50.37 16.26
CA GLU A 42 51.05 50.48 17.63
C GLU A 42 50.40 51.86 17.94
N ASP A 43 50.62 52.87 17.09
CA ASP A 43 50.04 54.20 17.29
C ASP A 43 48.57 54.24 16.84
N LYS A 44 47.67 54.50 17.81
CA LYS A 44 46.22 54.63 17.58
C LYS A 44 45.84 55.81 16.69
N THR A 45 46.72 56.81 16.58
CA THR A 45 46.49 58.01 15.78
C THR A 45 46.96 57.86 14.34
N LEU A 46 47.74 56.82 14.03
CA LEU A 46 48.27 56.57 12.71
C LEU A 46 47.14 56.22 11.72
N LYS A 47 47.16 56.92 10.59
CA LYS A 47 46.19 56.79 9.52
C LYS A 47 46.89 56.47 8.21
N GLY A 48 46.31 55.54 7.45
CA GLY A 48 46.69 55.23 6.08
C GLY A 48 45.58 55.58 5.10
N THR A 49 45.89 55.54 3.80
CA THR A 49 44.93 55.80 2.74
C THR A 49 44.67 54.51 1.96
N ARG A 50 43.40 54.07 1.86
CA ARG A 50 43.03 52.89 1.08
C ARG A 50 41.86 53.23 0.16
N GLY A 51 42.11 53.23 -1.16
CA GLY A 51 41.09 53.54 -2.16
C GLY A 51 40.48 54.94 -2.02
N GLY A 52 41.30 55.93 -1.66
CA GLY A 52 40.88 57.34 -1.48
C GLY A 52 40.18 57.64 -0.16
N ARG A 53 40.10 56.69 0.78
CA ARG A 53 39.55 56.89 2.13
C ARG A 53 40.64 56.77 3.19
N THR A 54 40.65 57.68 4.15
CA THR A 54 41.51 57.62 5.32
C THR A 54 41.01 56.56 6.30
N ILE A 55 41.87 55.60 6.63
CA ILE A 55 41.58 54.50 7.57
C ILE A 55 42.62 54.51 8.69
N SER A 56 42.24 54.07 9.89
CA SER A 56 43.23 53.76 10.92
C SER A 56 44.01 52.52 10.52
N VAL A 57 45.33 52.56 10.69
CA VAL A 57 46.22 51.41 10.46
C VAL A 57 46.76 50.85 11.78
N PHE A 58 46.15 51.23 12.90
CA PHE A 58 46.50 50.72 14.22
C PHE A 58 46.27 49.21 14.33
N ILE A 59 47.26 48.53 14.88
CA ILE A 59 47.23 47.10 15.18
C ILE A 59 47.40 46.94 16.69
N ASN A 60 46.47 46.21 17.31
CA ASN A 60 46.59 45.84 18.71
C ASN A 60 47.31 44.51 18.82
N GLU A 61 48.56 44.53 19.28
CA GLU A 61 49.39 43.33 19.46
C GLU A 61 48.72 42.27 20.33
N LYS A 62 47.96 42.69 21.36
CA LYS A 62 47.23 41.76 22.23
C LYS A 62 46.14 40.98 21.49
N ILE A 63 45.57 41.56 20.43
CA ILE A 63 44.56 40.89 19.61
C ILE A 63 45.25 39.89 18.67
N VAL A 64 46.34 40.29 18.02
CA VAL A 64 47.12 39.42 17.12
C VAL A 64 47.70 38.22 17.86
N SER A 65 48.29 38.45 19.03
CA SER A 65 48.83 37.39 19.90
C SER A 65 47.76 36.46 20.49
N SER A 66 46.49 36.87 20.50
CA SER A 66 45.36 36.01 20.89
C SER A 66 44.75 35.24 19.71
N SER A 67 45.21 35.51 18.48
CA SER A 67 44.77 34.82 17.27
C SER A 67 45.38 33.42 17.17
N VAL A 68 44.82 32.58 16.29
CA VAL A 68 45.41 31.27 15.96
C VAL A 68 46.73 31.38 15.18
N HIS A 69 47.07 32.59 14.74
CA HIS A 69 48.29 32.91 14.01
C HIS A 69 49.27 33.72 14.89
N SER A 70 49.22 33.57 16.22
CA SER A 70 50.09 34.31 17.16
C SER A 70 51.59 34.16 16.85
N GLU A 71 51.98 32.99 16.35
CA GLU A 71 53.36 32.63 16.01
C GLU A 71 53.74 32.96 14.55
N VAL A 72 52.82 33.55 13.78
CA VAL A 72 53.05 33.93 12.38
C VAL A 72 53.50 35.37 12.32
N SER A 73 54.61 35.62 11.63
CA SER A 73 55.12 36.98 11.43
C SER A 73 54.22 37.79 10.48
N CYS A 74 54.20 39.12 10.63
CA CYS A 74 53.40 40.02 9.82
C CYS A 74 53.66 39.83 8.31
N ILE A 75 54.92 39.66 7.91
CA ILE A 75 55.31 39.49 6.50
C ILE A 75 54.91 38.13 5.90
N GLN A 76 54.65 37.11 6.72
CA GLN A 76 54.15 35.82 6.22
C GLN A 76 52.69 35.92 5.75
N CYS A 77 51.92 36.86 6.31
CA CYS A 77 50.60 37.22 5.80
C CYS A 77 50.69 38.33 4.75
N HIS A 78 51.51 39.35 4.99
CA HIS A 78 51.78 40.46 4.08
C HIS A 78 53.02 40.20 3.24
N VAL A 79 52.96 39.14 2.42
CA VAL A 79 54.09 38.64 1.61
C VAL A 79 54.66 39.68 0.65
N ASP A 80 53.90 40.73 0.31
CA ASP A 80 54.36 41.82 -0.53
C ASP A 80 55.24 42.85 0.19
N LEU A 81 55.37 42.75 1.52
CA LEU A 81 56.22 43.61 2.34
C LEU A 81 57.57 42.97 2.69
N GLU A 82 57.79 41.70 2.33
CA GLU A 82 59.06 41.02 2.60
C GLU A 82 60.23 41.73 1.90
N GLY A 83 61.17 42.26 2.69
CA GLY A 83 62.32 42.99 2.17
C GLY A 83 61.99 44.38 1.59
N SER A 84 60.82 44.94 1.92
CA SER A 84 60.44 46.29 1.51
C SER A 84 61.06 47.37 2.42
N ASP A 85 61.31 48.56 1.86
CA ASP A 85 61.77 49.71 2.64
C ASP A 85 60.62 50.31 3.47
N PHE A 86 60.86 50.62 4.74
CA PHE A 86 59.90 51.29 5.62
C PHE A 86 60.22 52.78 5.80
N PRO A 87 59.22 53.69 5.80
CA PRO A 87 57.78 53.44 5.67
C PRO A 87 57.37 52.93 4.28
N HIS A 88 56.55 51.89 4.24
CA HIS A 88 56.14 51.24 2.99
C HIS A 88 55.18 52.12 2.17
N ALA A 89 55.13 51.91 0.86
CA ALA A 89 54.26 52.67 -0.06
C ALA A 89 52.75 52.57 0.30
N GLU A 90 51.94 53.54 -0.14
CA GLU A 90 50.53 53.70 0.24
C GLU A 90 49.62 52.49 -0.08
N ARG A 91 50.05 51.58 -0.97
CA ARG A 91 49.23 50.48 -1.46
C ARG A 91 49.83 49.11 -1.15
N VAL A 92 49.57 48.63 0.06
CA VAL A 92 49.83 47.24 0.47
C VAL A 92 48.75 46.31 -0.08
N LYS A 93 49.14 45.13 -0.58
CA LYS A 93 48.20 44.08 -0.98
C LYS A 93 47.48 43.50 0.25
N ARG A 94 46.39 42.78 0.00
CA ARG A 94 45.68 42.08 1.07
C ARG A 94 46.53 40.91 1.56
N ALA A 95 46.39 40.58 2.85
CA ALA A 95 47.02 39.41 3.43
C ALA A 95 46.69 38.14 2.62
N ALA A 96 47.73 37.39 2.27
CA ALA A 96 47.66 36.19 1.45
C ALA A 96 47.54 34.95 2.34
N CYS A 97 46.33 34.38 2.41
CA CYS A 97 46.08 33.18 3.20
C CYS A 97 46.50 31.89 2.47
N ASN A 98 46.58 31.94 1.14
CA ASN A 98 46.83 30.79 0.27
C ASN A 98 48.26 30.27 0.29
N SER A 99 49.22 31.03 0.83
CA SER A 99 50.60 30.60 1.03
C SER A 99 50.71 29.41 2.00
N CYS A 100 49.79 29.32 2.97
CA CYS A 100 49.73 28.23 3.94
C CYS A 100 48.41 27.43 3.89
N HIS A 101 47.33 28.00 3.34
CA HIS A 101 46.02 27.34 3.21
C HIS A 101 45.66 27.02 1.75
N GLU A 102 46.61 26.47 0.99
CA GLU A 102 46.45 26.20 -0.44
C GLU A 102 45.24 25.30 -0.76
N ASP A 103 45.03 24.23 0.01
CA ASP A 103 43.92 23.30 -0.21
C ASP A 103 42.55 23.97 0.02
N ILE A 104 42.45 24.81 1.05
CA ILE A 104 41.23 25.57 1.33
C ILE A 104 41.01 26.66 0.28
N GLN A 105 42.09 27.29 -0.21
CA GLN A 105 42.01 28.24 -1.30
C GLN A 105 41.45 27.59 -2.57
N LYS A 106 41.90 26.38 -2.93
CA LYS A 106 41.39 25.63 -4.08
C LYS A 106 39.88 25.37 -3.99
N LEU A 107 39.37 25.02 -2.81
CA LEU A 107 37.93 24.85 -2.57
C LEU A 107 37.19 26.18 -2.74
N TYR A 108 37.71 27.25 -2.15
CA TYR A 108 37.13 28.58 -2.25
C TYR A 108 37.07 29.07 -3.69
N ASP A 109 38.11 28.84 -4.49
CA ASP A 109 38.17 29.22 -5.90
C ASP A 109 37.08 28.54 -6.75
N GLY A 110 36.64 27.35 -6.36
CA GLY A 110 35.50 26.65 -6.97
C GLY A 110 34.12 27.19 -6.58
N SER A 111 34.02 27.97 -5.50
CA SER A 111 32.75 28.44 -4.93
C SER A 111 32.06 29.53 -5.76
N LEU A 112 30.77 29.78 -5.49
CA LEU A 112 30.04 30.92 -6.04
C LEU A 112 30.61 32.26 -5.57
N HIS A 113 31.10 32.35 -4.33
CA HIS A 113 31.66 33.59 -3.77
C HIS A 113 32.95 33.99 -4.49
N SER A 114 33.90 33.07 -4.68
CA SER A 114 35.13 33.38 -5.42
C SER A 114 34.85 33.70 -6.89
N ARG A 115 33.92 32.98 -7.54
CA ARG A 115 33.50 33.31 -8.91
C ARG A 115 32.90 34.72 -9.03
N ALA A 116 32.10 35.15 -8.05
CA ALA A 116 31.56 36.50 -8.01
C ALA A 116 32.68 37.53 -7.78
N PHE A 117 33.59 37.25 -6.84
CA PHE A 117 34.75 38.10 -6.55
C PHE A 117 35.65 38.30 -7.79
N ASN A 118 35.97 37.22 -8.50
CA ASN A 118 36.81 37.24 -9.71
C ASN A 118 36.15 37.97 -10.89
N ARG A 119 34.81 38.10 -10.88
CA ARG A 119 34.05 38.94 -11.82
C ARG A 119 34.03 40.42 -11.43
N GLY A 120 34.71 40.80 -10.35
CA GLY A 120 34.78 42.16 -9.84
C GLY A 120 33.59 42.57 -8.97
N ASP A 121 32.78 41.61 -8.48
CA ASP A 121 31.69 41.92 -7.57
C ASP A 121 32.23 42.34 -6.20
N ARG A 122 32.00 43.60 -5.84
CA ARG A 122 32.47 44.20 -4.58
C ARG A 122 31.73 43.68 -3.35
N LEU A 123 30.58 43.01 -3.54
CA LEU A 123 29.79 42.42 -2.47
C LEU A 123 30.13 40.94 -2.23
N ALA A 124 31.00 40.34 -3.04
CA ALA A 124 31.43 38.97 -2.84
C ALA A 124 32.39 38.87 -1.63
N PRO A 125 32.09 38.00 -0.65
CA PRO A 125 32.88 37.91 0.57
C PRO A 125 34.22 37.20 0.29
N ILE A 126 35.30 37.68 0.92
CA ILE A 126 36.63 37.05 0.92
C ILE A 126 36.92 36.39 2.28
N CYS A 127 38.06 35.73 2.43
CA CYS A 127 38.45 35.01 3.65
C CYS A 127 38.30 35.87 4.92
N GLN A 128 38.72 37.13 4.84
CA GLN A 128 38.69 38.07 5.97
C GLN A 128 37.28 38.52 6.36
N ASP A 129 36.31 38.51 5.43
CA ASP A 129 34.93 38.87 5.75
C ASP A 129 34.27 37.80 6.63
N CYS A 130 34.68 36.54 6.47
CA CYS A 130 34.19 35.42 7.27
C CYS A 130 35.00 35.21 8.57
N HIS A 131 36.32 35.17 8.47
CA HIS A 131 37.20 34.78 9.60
C HIS A 131 37.70 35.97 10.43
N GLY A 132 37.60 37.20 9.92
CA GLY A 132 38.31 38.36 10.48
C GLY A 132 39.69 38.55 9.85
N SER A 133 40.36 39.63 10.24
CA SER A 133 41.68 39.98 9.67
C SER A 133 42.80 39.66 10.66
N HIS A 134 43.01 40.51 11.67
CA HIS A 134 44.05 40.31 12.69
C HIS A 134 43.52 39.58 13.93
N GLU A 135 42.19 39.40 14.00
CA GLU A 135 41.46 38.78 15.10
C GLU A 135 40.93 37.36 14.75
N ILE A 136 41.71 36.57 14.02
CA ILE A 136 41.32 35.22 13.60
C ILE A 136 41.44 34.27 14.80
N ILE A 137 40.31 33.84 15.34
CA ILE A 137 40.26 32.95 16.50
C ILE A 137 39.65 31.59 16.15
N SER A 138 40.10 30.56 16.88
CA SER A 138 39.73 29.17 16.61
C SER A 138 38.22 28.97 16.52
N VAL A 139 37.77 28.18 15.54
CA VAL A 139 36.36 27.81 15.35
C VAL A 139 35.72 27.15 16.59
N LYS A 140 36.54 26.54 17.45
CA LYS A 140 36.09 25.94 18.72
C LYS A 140 35.77 27.00 19.79
N ASN A 141 36.25 28.23 19.63
CA ASN A 141 35.97 29.33 20.53
C ASN A 141 34.65 30.00 20.14
N ILE A 142 33.71 30.10 21.09
CA ILE A 142 32.39 30.68 20.87
C ILE A 142 32.41 32.14 20.40
N LYS A 143 33.49 32.88 20.65
CA LYS A 143 33.66 34.25 20.17
C LYS A 143 34.02 34.33 18.68
N SER A 144 34.42 33.21 18.06
CA SER A 144 34.83 33.18 16.65
C SER A 144 33.65 33.50 15.74
N LYS A 145 33.87 34.35 14.73
CA LYS A 145 32.85 34.70 13.73
C LYS A 145 32.32 33.46 13.00
N VAL A 146 33.14 32.42 12.88
CA VAL A 146 32.82 31.15 12.24
C VAL A 146 32.46 30.02 13.21
N ALA A 147 32.34 30.30 14.52
CA ALA A 147 31.83 29.31 15.47
C ALA A 147 30.40 28.89 15.08
N PRO A 148 30.00 27.61 15.27
CA PRO A 148 28.70 27.12 14.82
C PRO A 148 27.51 28.01 15.22
N ILE A 149 27.50 28.52 16.46
CA ILE A 149 26.46 29.42 16.97
C ILE A 149 26.38 30.78 16.24
N ASN A 150 27.48 31.23 15.64
CA ASN A 150 27.60 32.52 14.96
C ASN A 150 27.42 32.40 13.44
N VAL A 151 27.54 31.21 12.85
CA VAL A 151 27.43 30.98 11.40
C VAL A 151 26.13 31.55 10.79
N PRO A 152 24.92 31.33 11.36
CA PRO A 152 23.70 31.90 10.79
C PRO A 152 23.74 33.43 10.71
N TYR A 153 24.27 34.09 11.75
CA TYR A 153 24.41 35.54 11.78
C TYR A 153 25.46 36.04 10.79
N LEU A 154 26.58 35.33 10.65
CA LEU A 154 27.62 35.64 9.68
C LEU A 154 27.08 35.62 8.25
N CYS A 155 26.46 34.50 7.85
CA CYS A 155 25.82 34.39 6.52
C CYS A 155 24.70 35.42 6.37
N GLY A 156 23.95 35.67 7.44
CA GLY A 156 22.89 36.67 7.51
C GLY A 156 23.34 38.11 7.28
N GLN A 157 24.62 38.47 7.44
CA GLN A 157 25.09 39.82 7.13
C GLN A 157 24.87 40.20 5.66
N CYS A 158 24.94 39.19 4.77
CA CYS A 158 24.73 39.34 3.33
C CYS A 158 23.45 38.65 2.82
N HIS A 159 22.93 37.64 3.50
CA HIS A 159 21.79 36.86 2.99
C HIS A 159 20.46 37.12 3.70
N LYS A 160 20.43 37.98 4.73
CA LYS A 160 19.16 38.41 5.35
C LYS A 160 18.46 39.47 4.53
N GLU A 161 17.18 39.62 4.80
CA GLU A 161 16.28 40.58 4.18
C GLU A 161 16.79 42.02 4.39
N GLY A 162 16.81 42.80 3.31
CA GLY A 162 17.26 44.20 3.32
C GLY A 162 18.78 44.38 3.24
N SER A 163 19.56 43.29 3.14
CA SER A 163 21.00 43.39 2.87
C SER A 163 21.29 43.75 1.40
N PRO A 164 22.42 44.40 1.09
CA PRO A 164 22.77 44.77 -0.29
C PRO A 164 22.82 43.59 -1.26
N VAL A 165 23.27 42.42 -0.79
CA VAL A 165 23.35 41.21 -1.61
C VAL A 165 21.95 40.66 -1.89
N GLN A 166 21.06 40.57 -0.89
CA GLN A 166 19.68 40.13 -1.09
C GLN A 166 18.88 41.07 -2.00
N LEU A 167 19.10 42.39 -1.92
CA LEU A 167 18.39 43.38 -2.72
C LEU A 167 18.88 43.47 -4.18
N GLN A 168 20.17 43.23 -4.43
CA GLN A 168 20.78 43.46 -5.75
C GLN A 168 21.08 42.17 -6.55
N ARG A 169 20.84 41.00 -5.97
CA ARG A 169 21.12 39.70 -6.60
C ARG A 169 19.88 38.83 -6.60
N ASN A 170 19.70 38.06 -7.66
CA ASN A 170 18.59 37.11 -7.76
C ASN A 170 18.90 35.87 -6.91
N ILE A 171 18.31 35.79 -5.72
CA ILE A 171 18.40 34.63 -4.83
C ILE A 171 17.02 33.97 -4.80
N SER A 172 16.98 32.66 -5.00
CA SER A 172 15.73 31.89 -5.16
C SER A 172 14.88 31.78 -3.89
N GLN A 173 15.39 32.23 -2.73
CA GLN A 173 14.70 32.16 -1.46
C GLN A 173 14.73 33.53 -0.78
N THR A 174 13.60 33.87 -0.15
CA THR A 174 13.46 35.01 0.77
C THR A 174 13.24 34.47 2.17
N HIS A 175 13.31 35.30 3.20
CA HIS A 175 13.02 34.83 4.55
C HIS A 175 14.20 34.09 5.19
N ILE A 176 15.41 34.03 4.60
CA ILE A 176 16.31 32.86 4.79
C ILE A 176 16.71 32.69 6.25
N LEU A 177 17.15 33.77 6.91
CA LEU A 177 17.60 33.71 8.30
C LEU A 177 16.42 33.52 9.27
N GLU A 178 15.30 34.20 9.01
CA GLU A 178 14.06 34.09 9.78
C GLU A 178 13.54 32.65 9.71
N ASN A 179 13.32 32.14 8.51
CA ASN A 179 12.93 30.77 8.25
C ASN A 179 13.86 29.82 9.01
N TYR A 180 15.20 29.95 8.83
CA TYR A 180 16.15 29.03 9.47
C TYR A 180 15.97 29.03 10.99
N SER A 181 15.76 30.21 11.60
CA SER A 181 15.52 30.34 13.04
C SER A 181 14.23 29.66 13.52
N GLU A 182 13.25 29.48 12.63
CA GLU A 182 12.04 28.70 12.87
C GLU A 182 12.23 27.21 12.62
N SER A 183 13.30 26.78 11.95
CA SER A 183 13.59 25.35 11.73
C SER A 183 13.93 24.61 13.01
N ILE A 184 13.82 23.27 13.01
CA ILE A 184 14.24 22.46 14.15
C ILE A 184 15.75 22.62 14.41
N HIS A 185 16.51 22.88 13.34
CA HIS A 185 17.93 23.18 13.44
C HIS A 185 18.19 24.57 14.03
N GLY A 186 17.43 25.58 13.62
CA GLY A 186 17.52 26.92 14.21
C GLY A 186 17.01 26.98 15.65
N GLU A 187 15.96 26.25 15.99
CA GLU A 187 15.48 26.11 17.38
C GLU A 187 16.57 25.45 18.25
N GLY A 188 17.16 24.35 17.78
CA GLY A 188 18.26 23.67 18.46
C GLY A 188 19.46 24.60 18.68
N LEU A 189 19.92 25.27 17.62
CA LEU A 189 21.10 26.12 17.68
C LEU A 189 20.84 27.44 18.41
N MET A 190 19.87 28.23 17.97
CA MET A 190 19.66 29.62 18.40
C MET A 190 18.83 29.75 19.67
N LYS A 191 17.86 28.85 19.91
CA LYS A 191 17.00 28.91 21.10
C LYS A 191 17.50 28.01 22.24
N LYS A 192 18.09 26.86 21.90
CA LYS A 192 18.57 25.87 22.89
C LYS A 192 20.10 25.82 23.05
N GLY A 193 20.85 26.56 22.23
CA GLY A 193 22.32 26.65 22.34
C GLY A 193 23.08 25.38 21.93
N LEU A 194 22.44 24.46 21.19
CA LEU A 194 23.03 23.18 20.80
C LEU A 194 23.96 23.36 19.59
N ILE A 195 25.27 23.52 19.84
CA ILE A 195 26.30 23.74 18.80
C ILE A 195 26.51 22.55 17.85
N VAL A 196 25.99 21.36 18.19
CA VAL A 196 26.02 20.16 17.33
C VAL A 196 24.93 20.19 16.25
N THR A 197 24.04 21.17 16.31
CA THR A 197 22.94 21.30 15.35
C THR A 197 23.44 21.79 13.99
N ALA A 198 22.79 21.36 12.91
CA ALA A 198 23.17 21.74 11.55
C ALA A 198 23.06 23.26 11.33
N THR A 199 24.10 23.85 10.75
CA THR A 199 24.16 25.27 10.36
C THR A 199 24.13 25.42 8.83
N CYS A 200 24.14 26.66 8.33
CA CYS A 200 24.22 26.93 6.89
C CYS A 200 25.39 26.17 6.23
N ALA A 201 26.56 26.16 6.89
CA ALA A 201 27.77 25.50 6.40
C ALA A 201 27.70 23.97 6.50
N SER A 202 26.86 23.40 7.38
CA SER A 202 26.66 21.95 7.47
C SER A 202 26.00 21.38 6.20
N CYS A 203 25.10 22.16 5.59
CA CYS A 203 24.39 21.76 4.37
C CYS A 203 25.06 22.29 3.10
N HIS A 204 25.49 23.56 3.06
CA HIS A 204 26.06 24.20 1.86
C HIS A 204 27.58 24.09 1.74
N THR A 205 28.26 23.50 2.73
CA THR A 205 29.72 23.55 2.95
C THR A 205 30.24 24.95 3.27
N ALA A 206 31.37 25.07 3.97
CA ALA A 206 31.92 26.36 4.41
C ALA A 206 32.77 27.07 3.33
N HIS A 207 33.59 26.30 2.60
CA HIS A 207 34.57 26.83 1.65
C HIS A 207 34.29 26.46 0.19
N GLU A 208 33.31 25.60 -0.10
CA GLU A 208 32.95 25.19 -1.47
C GLU A 208 31.45 25.40 -1.73
N ILE A 209 30.95 26.62 -1.50
CA ILE A 209 29.53 26.93 -1.66
C ILE A 209 29.16 26.91 -3.15
N LEU A 210 28.47 25.86 -3.58
CA LEU A 210 28.04 25.61 -4.96
C LEU A 210 26.51 25.71 -5.11
N PRO A 211 25.99 26.08 -6.29
CA PRO A 211 24.54 26.10 -6.53
C PRO A 211 23.97 24.68 -6.50
N HIS A 212 22.69 24.53 -6.15
CA HIS A 212 22.02 23.21 -6.11
C HIS A 212 21.95 22.50 -7.47
N THR A 213 22.19 23.23 -8.56
CA THR A 213 22.27 22.69 -9.93
C THR A 213 23.64 22.08 -10.26
N ASP A 214 24.69 22.42 -9.50
CA ASP A 214 26.02 21.84 -9.70
C ASP A 214 26.04 20.43 -9.08
N SER A 215 26.40 19.44 -9.88
CA SER A 215 26.39 18.03 -9.47
C SER A 215 27.38 17.70 -8.34
N ARG A 216 28.36 18.58 -8.06
CA ARG A 216 29.30 18.46 -6.93
C ARG A 216 28.75 19.05 -5.64
N SER A 217 27.70 19.87 -5.71
CA SER A 217 27.11 20.51 -4.54
C SER A 217 26.54 19.48 -3.57
N SER A 218 26.79 19.64 -2.27
CA SER A 218 26.22 18.81 -1.20
C SER A 218 24.69 18.86 -1.16
N ILE A 219 24.10 19.93 -1.70
CA ILE A 219 22.64 20.11 -1.79
C ILE A 219 22.09 19.79 -3.19
N ALA A 220 22.90 19.23 -4.09
CA ALA A 220 22.40 18.75 -5.37
C ALA A 220 21.39 17.62 -5.15
N ARG A 221 20.40 17.49 -6.05
CA ARG A 221 19.30 16.49 -5.94
C ARG A 221 19.81 15.07 -5.65
N LYS A 222 20.92 14.66 -6.29
CA LYS A 222 21.54 13.33 -6.10
C LYS A 222 22.35 13.18 -4.80
N ASN A 223 22.80 14.28 -4.20
CA ASN A 223 23.70 14.29 -3.04
C ASN A 223 22.97 14.61 -1.72
N ILE A 224 21.78 15.22 -1.79
CA ILE A 224 21.06 15.75 -0.61
C ILE A 224 20.76 14.68 0.44
N ALA A 225 20.36 13.47 0.02
CA ALA A 225 20.11 12.35 0.93
C ALA A 225 21.38 11.98 1.73
N GLY A 226 22.53 11.91 1.04
CA GLY A 226 23.82 11.68 1.67
C GLY A 226 24.21 12.81 2.64
N THR A 227 23.88 14.05 2.32
CA THR A 227 24.10 15.20 3.22
C THR A 227 23.27 15.10 4.50
N CYS A 228 21.98 14.75 4.41
CA CYS A 228 21.13 14.55 5.58
C CYS A 228 21.56 13.34 6.42
N ALA A 229 21.95 12.24 5.77
CA ALA A 229 22.37 11.00 6.41
C ALA A 229 23.65 11.13 7.27
N LYS A 230 24.45 12.19 7.08
CA LYS A 230 25.59 12.51 7.95
C LYS A 230 25.20 12.65 9.43
N CYS A 231 23.98 13.09 9.70
CA CYS A 231 23.46 13.24 11.05
C CYS A 231 22.23 12.35 11.30
N HIS A 232 21.39 12.12 10.28
CA HIS A 232 20.19 11.28 10.40
C HIS A 232 20.50 9.83 10.01
N ALA A 233 21.23 9.12 10.88
CA ALA A 233 21.72 7.76 10.61
C ALA A 233 20.61 6.74 10.29
N GLU A 234 19.41 6.90 10.86
CA GLU A 234 18.25 6.02 10.63
C GLU A 234 17.20 6.63 9.69
N ILE A 235 17.58 7.62 8.88
CA ILE A 235 16.63 8.31 7.99
C ILE A 235 15.89 7.34 7.06
N GLU A 236 16.54 6.26 6.63
CA GLU A 236 15.93 5.22 5.82
C GLU A 236 14.85 4.45 6.58
N LEU A 237 15.16 3.98 7.80
CA LEU A 237 14.25 3.17 8.62
C LEU A 237 12.95 3.91 8.94
N VAL A 238 13.04 5.20 9.24
CA VAL A 238 11.84 6.01 9.52
C VAL A 238 10.98 6.23 8.28
N HIS A 239 11.58 6.18 7.08
CA HIS A 239 10.85 6.31 5.82
C HIS A 239 10.42 4.97 5.21
N ARG A 240 10.92 3.80 5.65
CA ARG A 240 10.55 2.48 5.09
C ARG A 240 9.04 2.17 5.10
N LYS A 241 8.27 2.80 5.99
CA LYS A 241 6.78 2.68 6.02
C LYS A 241 6.08 3.47 4.92
N VAL A 242 6.78 4.44 4.33
CA VAL A 242 6.26 5.38 3.34
C VAL A 242 6.97 5.23 2.00
N ILE A 243 8.25 4.85 1.97
CA ILE A 243 9.09 4.71 0.79
C ILE A 243 9.75 3.32 0.81
N LYS A 244 9.69 2.60 -0.30
CA LYS A 244 10.30 1.26 -0.42
C LYS A 244 11.80 1.27 -0.12
N GLY A 245 12.25 0.47 0.85
CA GLY A 245 13.65 0.45 1.32
C GLY A 245 14.69 0.18 0.22
N THR A 246 14.38 -0.70 -0.75
CA THR A 246 15.30 -1.00 -1.86
C THR A 246 15.58 0.19 -2.78
N LEU A 247 14.67 1.18 -2.85
CA LEU A 247 14.87 2.39 -3.65
C LEU A 247 15.95 3.30 -3.03
N TRP A 248 16.14 3.27 -1.71
CA TRP A 248 17.21 3.99 -1.04
C TRP A 248 18.59 3.42 -1.37
N GLU A 249 18.69 2.10 -1.53
CA GLU A 249 19.95 1.38 -1.76
C GLU A 249 20.39 1.42 -3.23
N LYS A 250 19.45 1.39 -4.19
CA LYS A 250 19.77 1.14 -5.61
C LYS A 250 19.47 2.32 -6.54
N GLU A 251 18.48 3.15 -6.23
CA GLU A 251 17.91 4.12 -7.18
C GLU A 251 17.52 5.44 -6.48
N ALA A 252 18.39 5.96 -5.62
CA ALA A 252 18.13 7.17 -4.82
C ALA A 252 17.74 8.42 -5.64
N ALA A 253 18.04 8.45 -6.95
CA ALA A 253 17.65 9.53 -7.86
C ALA A 253 16.16 9.53 -8.26
N ILE A 254 15.45 8.40 -8.07
CA ILE A 254 14.01 8.24 -8.42
C ILE A 254 13.11 8.64 -7.24
N LEU A 255 13.66 8.70 -6.03
CA LEU A 255 12.97 9.20 -4.85
C LEU A 255 12.71 10.72 -5.00
N PRO A 256 11.56 11.24 -4.54
CA PRO A 256 11.43 12.66 -4.27
C PRO A 256 12.60 13.12 -3.41
N ALA A 257 13.27 14.20 -3.80
CA ALA A 257 14.37 14.73 -3.00
C ALA A 257 13.84 15.06 -1.60
N CYS A 258 14.64 14.93 -0.54
CA CYS A 258 14.16 15.23 0.82
C CYS A 258 13.53 16.63 0.92
N VAL A 259 14.05 17.57 0.12
CA VAL A 259 13.55 18.95 0.03
C VAL A 259 12.21 19.11 -0.72
N ASP A 260 11.85 18.11 -1.54
CA ASP A 260 10.55 18.03 -2.22
C ASP A 260 9.41 17.66 -1.27
N CYS A 261 9.74 17.18 -0.06
CA CYS A 261 8.79 16.87 1.02
C CYS A 261 9.00 17.72 2.30
N HIS A 262 10.22 18.24 2.53
CA HIS A 262 10.57 19.05 3.70
C HIS A 262 11.21 20.37 3.31
N GLN A 263 10.77 21.49 3.87
CA GLN A 263 11.49 22.75 3.72
C GLN A 263 12.76 22.76 4.58
N PRO A 264 13.98 22.80 4.00
CA PRO A 264 15.22 22.69 4.76
C PRO A 264 15.48 23.92 5.65
N HIS A 265 14.87 25.04 5.31
CA HIS A 265 15.03 26.28 6.04
C HIS A 265 13.86 26.62 6.95
N LYS A 266 12.74 25.88 7.07
CA LYS A 266 11.62 26.29 7.95
C LYS A 266 11.00 25.07 8.63
N ALA A 267 10.77 25.11 9.96
CA ALA A 267 10.02 24.03 10.62
C ALA A 267 8.57 24.46 10.82
N ARG A 268 7.72 23.97 9.91
CA ARG A 268 6.31 23.80 10.21
C ARG A 268 5.89 22.39 9.86
N ARG A 269 5.18 21.75 10.79
CA ARG A 269 4.34 20.57 10.54
C ARG A 269 3.05 21.00 9.82
N VAL A 270 3.11 21.69 8.69
CA VAL A 270 1.97 21.79 7.78
C VAL A 270 2.49 22.03 6.37
N PHE A 271 1.99 21.17 5.48
CA PHE A 271 1.98 21.18 4.03
C PHE A 271 2.15 22.56 3.39
N TYR A 272 2.98 22.57 2.34
CA TYR A 272 3.28 23.67 1.43
C TYR A 272 2.17 24.73 1.33
N ASP A 273 2.56 26.00 1.50
CA ASP A 273 1.79 27.10 0.91
C ASP A 273 1.71 26.80 -0.61
N GLN A 274 0.49 26.50 -1.03
CA GLN A 274 0.12 26.12 -2.39
C GLN A 274 0.75 27.06 -3.42
N GLY A 275 1.39 26.50 -4.44
CA GLY A 275 1.56 27.19 -5.71
C GLY A 275 2.89 27.00 -6.42
N MET A 276 4.02 26.85 -5.72
CA MET A 276 5.31 26.90 -6.45
C MET A 276 5.63 25.65 -7.30
N ALA A 277 5.31 24.43 -6.84
CA ALA A 277 5.58 23.22 -7.64
C ALA A 277 4.48 22.89 -8.66
N ASP A 278 3.22 23.19 -8.32
CA ASP A 278 2.08 22.85 -9.16
C ASP A 278 1.80 23.93 -10.23
N ALA A 279 2.04 25.22 -9.94
CA ALA A 279 1.73 26.30 -10.89
C ALA A 279 2.58 26.22 -12.16
N ASP A 280 3.83 25.82 -12.05
CA ASP A 280 4.72 25.59 -13.20
C ASP A 280 4.15 24.51 -14.13
N CYS A 281 3.60 23.44 -13.55
CA CYS A 281 2.94 22.37 -14.29
C CYS A 281 1.61 22.85 -14.89
N LEU A 282 0.80 23.56 -14.09
CA LEU A 282 -0.53 24.03 -14.48
C LEU A 282 -0.49 25.12 -15.56
N THR A 283 0.60 25.89 -15.69
CA THR A 283 0.80 26.86 -16.78
C THR A 283 0.55 26.24 -18.18
N CYS A 284 0.82 24.94 -18.30
CA CYS A 284 0.47 24.15 -19.48
C CYS A 284 -0.76 23.26 -19.22
N HIS A 285 -0.77 22.51 -18.12
CA HIS A 285 -1.75 21.45 -17.90
C HIS A 285 -3.16 21.94 -17.52
N GLU A 286 -3.37 23.21 -17.19
CA GLU A 286 -4.72 23.77 -17.00
C GLU A 286 -5.46 24.07 -18.32
N LYS A 287 -4.75 24.00 -19.46
CA LYS A 287 -5.30 24.28 -20.78
C LYS A 287 -6.06 23.08 -21.33
N LYS A 288 -7.35 23.23 -21.64
CA LYS A 288 -8.22 22.14 -22.08
C LYS A 288 -7.82 21.57 -23.44
N GLU A 289 -7.24 22.41 -24.27
CA GLU A 289 -6.76 22.13 -25.61
C GLU A 289 -5.40 21.43 -25.64
N LEU A 290 -4.70 21.34 -24.50
CA LEU A 290 -3.40 20.67 -24.45
C LEU A 290 -3.56 19.16 -24.71
N LYS A 291 -2.85 18.69 -25.73
CA LYS A 291 -2.81 17.28 -26.13
C LYS A 291 -1.37 16.79 -26.21
N SER A 292 -1.21 15.50 -25.93
CA SER A 292 0.05 14.78 -26.10
C SER A 292 0.45 14.74 -27.57
N SER A 293 1.72 15.01 -27.84
CA SER A 293 2.29 14.92 -29.20
C SER A 293 2.46 13.49 -29.69
N GLU A 294 2.50 12.50 -28.78
CA GLU A 294 2.74 11.10 -29.11
C GLU A 294 1.46 10.37 -29.53
N ASP A 295 0.37 10.60 -28.81
CA ASP A 295 -0.88 9.81 -28.94
C ASP A 295 -2.15 10.67 -28.95
N GLY A 296 -2.02 12.00 -28.96
CA GLY A 296 -3.15 12.93 -29.06
C GLY A 296 -4.07 12.96 -27.83
N ARG A 297 -3.76 12.22 -26.76
CA ARG A 297 -4.56 12.21 -25.52
C ARG A 297 -4.58 13.60 -24.88
N SER A 298 -5.69 13.98 -24.26
CA SER A 298 -5.75 15.22 -23.49
C SER A 298 -4.78 15.16 -22.32
N LEU A 299 -4.02 16.24 -22.13
CA LEU A 299 -3.14 16.44 -20.99
C LEU A 299 -3.74 17.44 -19.99
N PHE A 300 -5.00 17.82 -20.17
CA PHE A 300 -5.71 18.72 -19.27
C PHE A 300 -5.83 18.11 -17.87
N VAL A 301 -5.51 18.91 -16.87
CA VAL A 301 -5.62 18.59 -15.46
C VAL A 301 -6.56 19.59 -14.82
N ASN A 302 -7.68 19.10 -14.31
CA ASN A 302 -8.57 19.90 -13.49
C ASN A 302 -8.03 19.92 -12.04
N TYR A 303 -7.34 20.99 -11.68
CA TYR A 303 -6.74 21.10 -10.33
C TYR A 303 -7.77 21.04 -9.20
N SER A 304 -9.02 21.44 -9.46
CA SER A 304 -10.09 21.33 -8.46
C SER A 304 -10.43 19.89 -8.09
N GLU A 305 -10.21 18.91 -8.98
CA GLU A 305 -10.39 17.50 -8.68
C GLU A 305 -9.31 16.98 -7.73
N ILE A 306 -8.06 17.40 -7.93
CA ILE A 306 -6.95 17.03 -7.05
C ILE A 306 -7.15 17.60 -5.64
N LYS A 307 -7.58 18.87 -5.53
CA LYS A 307 -7.92 19.48 -4.23
C LYS A 307 -9.04 18.74 -3.48
N ASN A 308 -9.93 18.06 -4.19
CA ASN A 308 -11.01 17.28 -3.58
C ASN A 308 -10.68 15.78 -3.45
N SER A 309 -9.47 15.38 -3.84
CA SER A 309 -8.98 14.01 -3.77
C SER A 309 -8.35 13.69 -2.41
N LYS A 310 -8.01 12.41 -2.18
CA LYS A 310 -7.19 11.98 -1.05
C LYS A 310 -5.75 12.46 -1.12
N HIS A 311 -5.28 12.87 -2.29
CA HIS A 311 -3.95 13.40 -2.53
C HIS A 311 -3.92 14.94 -2.56
N THR A 312 -4.90 15.64 -1.98
CA THR A 312 -4.94 17.11 -1.94
C THR A 312 -3.68 17.77 -1.35
N ASN A 313 -2.91 17.03 -0.56
CA ASN A 313 -1.69 17.52 0.10
C ASN A 313 -0.41 16.98 -0.57
N ILE A 314 -0.53 16.41 -1.78
CA ILE A 314 0.58 15.87 -2.57
C ILE A 314 0.74 16.74 -3.82
N THR A 315 1.96 17.23 -4.07
CA THR A 315 2.27 18.06 -5.24
C THR A 315 2.42 17.21 -6.51
N CYS A 316 2.30 17.84 -7.69
CA CYS A 316 2.44 17.15 -8.97
C CYS A 316 3.78 16.40 -9.08
N SER A 317 4.89 17.01 -8.65
CA SER A 317 6.23 16.42 -8.71
C SER A 317 6.45 15.26 -7.74
N GLN A 318 5.64 15.13 -6.68
CA GLN A 318 5.72 14.00 -5.76
C GLN A 318 5.13 12.72 -6.38
N CYS A 319 4.10 12.84 -7.22
CA CYS A 319 3.58 11.71 -8.00
C CYS A 319 4.36 11.50 -9.30
N HIS A 320 4.72 12.60 -9.99
CA HIS A 320 5.52 12.60 -11.20
C HIS A 320 7.01 12.78 -10.87
N SER A 321 7.59 11.85 -10.10
CA SER A 321 8.95 11.98 -9.53
C SER A 321 10.08 12.13 -10.55
N GLY A 322 9.85 11.81 -11.82
CA GLY A 322 10.81 11.98 -12.91
C GLY A 322 10.93 13.40 -13.46
N VAL A 323 10.14 14.38 -13.00
CA VAL A 323 10.25 15.78 -13.46
C VAL A 323 11.52 16.45 -12.92
N LYS A 324 12.12 17.32 -13.73
CA LYS A 324 13.34 18.08 -13.44
C LYS A 324 13.04 19.58 -13.36
N PRO A 325 12.85 20.15 -12.15
CA PRO A 325 12.55 21.59 -12.00
C PRO A 325 13.61 22.54 -12.57
N SER A 326 14.83 22.06 -12.84
CA SER A 326 15.91 22.84 -13.44
C SER A 326 15.76 23.05 -14.95
N HIS A 327 14.85 22.34 -15.61
CA HIS A 327 14.61 22.47 -17.05
C HIS A 327 13.51 23.50 -17.33
N THR A 328 13.60 24.20 -18.47
CA THR A 328 12.58 25.17 -18.90
C THR A 328 11.20 24.51 -19.04
N ARG A 329 11.15 23.23 -19.46
CA ARG A 329 9.96 22.38 -19.37
C ARG A 329 10.28 21.24 -18.40
N PRO A 330 9.81 21.27 -17.14
CA PRO A 330 10.20 20.29 -16.13
C PRO A 330 9.89 18.83 -16.46
N CYS A 331 8.96 18.57 -17.39
CA CYS A 331 8.55 17.24 -17.81
C CYS A 331 9.15 16.80 -19.17
N ASP A 332 10.15 17.50 -19.70
CA ASP A 332 10.67 17.27 -21.04
C ASP A 332 11.34 15.90 -21.26
N GLU A 333 11.93 15.34 -20.23
CA GLU A 333 12.56 14.01 -20.22
C GLU A 333 11.75 12.97 -19.44
N LEU A 334 10.50 13.27 -19.08
CA LEU A 334 9.65 12.35 -18.32
C LEU A 334 9.18 11.20 -19.23
N THR A 335 9.79 10.03 -19.08
CA THR A 335 9.45 8.82 -19.87
C THR A 335 8.62 7.79 -19.10
N THR A 336 8.50 7.95 -17.78
CA THR A 336 7.83 6.98 -16.90
C THR A 336 6.46 7.45 -16.43
N LEU A 337 5.55 6.50 -16.26
CA LEU A 337 4.24 6.74 -15.65
C LEU A 337 4.37 6.88 -14.13
N VAL A 338 3.37 7.50 -13.50
CA VAL A 338 3.28 7.61 -12.04
C VAL A 338 3.32 6.22 -11.40
N ASP A 339 4.25 6.02 -10.48
CA ASP A 339 4.39 4.80 -9.70
C ASP A 339 3.82 4.99 -8.28
N CYS A 340 2.63 4.44 -8.05
CA CYS A 340 1.98 4.47 -6.75
C CYS A 340 2.74 3.67 -5.67
N SER A 341 3.58 2.71 -6.06
CA SER A 341 4.29 1.82 -5.13
C SER A 341 5.36 2.51 -4.29
N SER A 342 5.84 3.66 -4.79
CA SER A 342 6.74 4.55 -4.09
C SER A 342 6.18 5.00 -2.73
N CYS A 343 4.85 5.12 -2.60
CA CYS A 343 4.15 5.51 -1.38
C CYS A 343 3.26 4.39 -0.79
N HIS A 344 2.68 3.53 -1.64
CA HIS A 344 1.73 2.48 -1.26
C HIS A 344 2.36 1.08 -1.30
N THR A 345 3.57 0.93 -0.74
CA THR A 345 4.38 -0.29 -0.91
C THR A 345 3.67 -1.57 -0.44
N ALA A 346 3.04 -1.58 0.74
CA ALA A 346 2.34 -2.77 1.24
C ALA A 346 1.18 -3.20 0.32
N VAL A 347 0.41 -2.24 -0.20
CA VAL A 347 -0.69 -2.52 -1.13
C VAL A 347 -0.15 -2.98 -2.48
N GLN A 348 1.00 -2.44 -2.92
CA GLN A 348 1.66 -2.89 -4.14
C GLN A 348 2.11 -4.35 -4.01
N GLU A 349 2.66 -4.76 -2.87
CA GLU A 349 3.09 -6.13 -2.63
C GLU A 349 1.91 -7.11 -2.73
N ASP A 350 0.77 -6.76 -2.16
CA ASP A 350 -0.49 -7.51 -2.32
C ASP A 350 -0.91 -7.61 -3.79
N TYR A 351 -0.92 -6.46 -4.48
CA TYR A 351 -1.34 -6.40 -5.88
C TYR A 351 -0.42 -7.20 -6.79
N GLN A 352 0.89 -7.16 -6.57
CA GLN A 352 1.86 -7.87 -7.40
C GLN A 352 1.68 -9.39 -7.39
N ILE A 353 1.20 -9.96 -6.28
CA ILE A 353 0.91 -11.40 -6.19
C ILE A 353 -0.51 -11.74 -6.65
N SER A 354 -1.39 -10.76 -6.80
CA SER A 354 -2.76 -10.96 -7.25
C SER A 354 -2.81 -11.38 -8.73
N VAL A 355 -3.93 -11.98 -9.15
CA VAL A 355 -4.13 -12.31 -10.57
C VAL A 355 -4.08 -11.04 -11.44
N HIS A 356 -4.63 -9.91 -10.97
CA HIS A 356 -4.54 -8.66 -11.71
C HIS A 356 -3.11 -8.16 -11.85
N GLY A 357 -2.31 -8.13 -10.77
CA GLY A 357 -0.93 -7.65 -10.85
C GLY A 357 -0.02 -8.56 -11.66
N ILE A 358 -0.19 -9.88 -11.58
CA ILE A 358 0.56 -10.85 -12.40
C ILE A 358 0.24 -10.67 -13.90
N LEU A 359 -1.02 -10.39 -14.24
CA LEU A 359 -1.39 -10.13 -15.64
C LEU A 359 -0.92 -8.74 -16.09
N ALA A 360 -1.00 -7.73 -15.22
CA ALA A 360 -0.52 -6.39 -15.51
C ALA A 360 1.00 -6.34 -15.73
N SER A 361 1.78 -7.11 -14.94
CA SER A 361 3.23 -7.21 -15.12
C SER A 361 3.63 -7.90 -16.44
N LYS A 362 2.70 -8.67 -17.04
CA LYS A 362 2.86 -9.28 -18.37
C LYS A 362 2.35 -8.38 -19.50
N ASN A 363 2.00 -7.13 -19.21
CA ASN A 363 1.40 -6.18 -20.15
C ASN A 363 0.10 -6.72 -20.80
N ASP A 364 -0.68 -7.53 -20.08
CA ASP A 364 -1.98 -7.98 -20.57
C ASP A 364 -2.95 -6.79 -20.63
N PRO A 365 -3.50 -6.42 -21.80
CA PRO A 365 -4.36 -5.24 -21.95
C PRO A 365 -5.69 -5.37 -21.18
N ASN A 366 -6.02 -6.56 -20.68
CA ASN A 366 -7.23 -6.79 -19.91
C ASN A 366 -7.02 -6.71 -18.39
N ALA A 367 -5.77 -6.65 -17.93
CA ALA A 367 -5.45 -6.53 -16.52
C ALA A 367 -5.70 -5.09 -16.03
N PRO A 368 -6.44 -4.90 -14.93
CA PRO A 368 -6.65 -3.58 -14.37
C PRO A 368 -5.41 -3.11 -13.62
N THR A 369 -5.06 -1.85 -13.78
CA THR A 369 -4.03 -1.10 -13.02
C THR A 369 -4.65 -0.27 -11.90
N CYS A 370 -3.82 0.27 -10.99
CA CYS A 370 -4.28 1.11 -9.87
C CYS A 370 -5.26 2.20 -10.31
N LYS A 371 -4.96 2.88 -11.43
CA LYS A 371 -5.76 3.98 -11.98
C LYS A 371 -7.10 3.56 -12.59
N GLU A 372 -7.21 2.33 -13.10
CA GLU A 372 -8.50 1.82 -13.62
C GLU A 372 -9.49 1.53 -12.49
N CYS A 373 -9.01 1.24 -11.29
CA CYS A 373 -9.84 1.02 -10.11
C CYS A 373 -10.05 2.28 -9.25
N HIS A 374 -9.01 3.10 -9.07
CA HIS A 374 -9.03 4.25 -8.15
C HIS A 374 -9.16 5.62 -8.84
N SER A 375 -9.19 5.68 -10.17
CA SER A 375 -9.09 6.90 -10.99
C SER A 375 -7.67 7.49 -11.06
N ASN A 376 -7.49 8.52 -11.91
CA ASN A 376 -6.21 9.22 -12.10
C ASN A 376 -5.99 10.34 -11.06
N HIS A 377 -6.33 11.59 -11.38
CA HIS A 377 -6.13 12.75 -10.51
C HIS A 377 -7.27 12.98 -9.50
N ASN A 378 -8.41 12.31 -9.69
CA ASN A 378 -9.59 12.39 -8.82
C ASN A 378 -9.71 11.14 -7.91
N ILE A 379 -8.64 10.78 -7.20
CA ILE A 379 -8.64 9.60 -6.32
C ILE A 379 -9.42 9.91 -5.04
N LEU A 380 -10.60 9.32 -4.90
CA LEU A 380 -11.50 9.51 -3.76
C LEU A 380 -11.41 8.35 -2.77
N GLY A 381 -11.53 8.64 -1.48
CA GLY A 381 -11.45 7.59 -0.45
C GLY A 381 -12.68 6.69 -0.37
N LYS A 382 -12.51 5.50 0.21
CA LYS A 382 -13.56 4.46 0.34
C LYS A 382 -14.85 4.86 1.06
N LEU A 383 -14.84 5.96 1.82
CA LEU A 383 -16.01 6.48 2.53
C LEU A 383 -16.76 7.55 1.73
N ASN A 384 -16.23 8.01 0.59
CA ASN A 384 -16.88 8.99 -0.26
C ASN A 384 -17.83 8.28 -1.22
N PRO A 385 -19.15 8.57 -1.22
CA PRO A 385 -20.12 7.91 -2.11
C PRO A 385 -19.85 8.07 -3.61
N LYS A 386 -19.10 9.11 -4.01
CA LYS A 386 -18.68 9.32 -5.40
C LYS A 386 -17.45 8.49 -5.80
N SER A 387 -16.78 7.84 -4.84
CA SER A 387 -15.60 7.02 -5.12
C SER A 387 -15.99 5.73 -5.86
N PRO A 388 -15.25 5.29 -6.90
CA PRO A 388 -15.48 4.01 -7.54
C PRO A 388 -15.40 2.82 -6.57
N ILE A 389 -14.61 2.96 -5.50
CA ILE A 389 -14.38 1.94 -4.48
C ILE A 389 -15.29 2.10 -3.25
N PHE A 390 -16.29 2.98 -3.31
CA PHE A 390 -17.33 3.01 -2.29
C PHE A 390 -18.17 1.73 -2.37
N PRO A 391 -18.59 1.10 -1.25
CA PRO A 391 -19.20 -0.24 -1.27
C PRO A 391 -20.30 -0.45 -2.31
N ILE A 392 -21.22 0.51 -2.45
CA ILE A 392 -22.34 0.44 -3.43
C ILE A 392 -21.86 0.47 -4.88
N ASN A 393 -20.70 1.07 -5.15
CA ASN A 393 -20.13 1.19 -6.50
C ASN A 393 -19.23 0.01 -6.89
N ILE A 394 -18.76 -0.80 -5.94
CA ILE A 394 -17.85 -1.93 -6.17
C ILE A 394 -18.41 -2.93 -7.19
N PRO A 395 -19.67 -3.41 -7.12
CA PRO A 395 -20.19 -4.37 -8.09
C PRO A 395 -20.16 -3.83 -9.52
N ASN A 396 -20.44 -2.53 -9.70
CA ASN A 396 -20.36 -1.88 -11.01
C ASN A 396 -18.90 -1.73 -11.48
N LEU A 397 -18.00 -1.35 -10.58
CA LEU A 397 -16.57 -1.25 -10.87
C LEU A 397 -16.00 -2.59 -11.36
N CYS A 398 -16.25 -3.68 -10.63
CA CYS A 398 -15.85 -5.03 -11.03
C CYS A 398 -16.57 -5.46 -12.31
N GLY A 399 -17.84 -5.11 -12.45
CA GLY A 399 -18.69 -5.42 -13.60
C GLY A 399 -18.21 -4.81 -14.92
N ASN A 400 -17.41 -3.74 -14.90
CA ASN A 400 -16.79 -3.18 -16.11
C ASN A 400 -15.92 -4.21 -16.85
N CYS A 401 -15.38 -5.19 -16.13
CA CYS A 401 -14.52 -6.25 -16.67
C CYS A 401 -15.15 -7.64 -16.56
N HIS A 402 -15.81 -7.93 -15.43
CA HIS A 402 -16.29 -9.27 -15.06
C HIS A 402 -17.75 -9.55 -15.42
N LYS A 403 -18.50 -8.56 -15.90
CA LYS A 403 -19.85 -8.80 -16.44
C LYS A 403 -19.76 -9.63 -17.72
N GLU A 404 -20.73 -10.51 -17.95
CA GLU A 404 -20.81 -11.37 -19.13
C GLU A 404 -20.57 -10.56 -20.42
N GLY A 405 -19.72 -11.09 -21.32
CA GLY A 405 -19.32 -10.42 -22.57
C GLY A 405 -18.28 -9.29 -22.43
N LYS A 406 -17.78 -8.99 -21.23
CA LYS A 406 -16.68 -8.01 -21.01
C LYS A 406 -15.30 -8.67 -20.99
N LYS A 407 -14.26 -7.83 -20.99
CA LYS A 407 -12.84 -8.20 -21.22
C LYS A 407 -12.31 -9.34 -20.34
N ALA A 408 -12.72 -9.42 -19.08
CA ALA A 408 -12.31 -10.51 -18.19
C ALA A 408 -13.27 -11.71 -18.26
N ALA A 409 -14.58 -11.47 -18.38
CA ALA A 409 -15.58 -12.54 -18.42
C ALA A 409 -15.41 -13.49 -19.61
N VAL A 410 -15.03 -12.99 -20.79
CA VAL A 410 -14.83 -13.83 -21.99
C VAL A 410 -13.67 -14.83 -21.85
N ARG A 411 -12.77 -14.61 -20.88
CA ARG A 411 -11.63 -15.49 -20.58
C ARG A 411 -11.93 -16.47 -19.45
N TYR A 412 -13.06 -16.30 -18.77
CA TYR A 412 -13.43 -17.14 -17.65
C TYR A 412 -13.91 -18.52 -18.13
N THR A 413 -13.19 -19.56 -17.71
CA THR A 413 -13.46 -20.96 -18.07
C THR A 413 -14.21 -21.73 -16.99
N GLY A 414 -14.60 -21.08 -15.88
CA GLY A 414 -15.34 -21.74 -14.82
C GLY A 414 -16.83 -21.92 -15.13
N THR A 415 -17.52 -22.57 -14.20
CA THR A 415 -18.92 -23.01 -14.36
C THR A 415 -19.94 -21.90 -14.13
N GLU A 416 -19.60 -20.90 -13.30
CA GLU A 416 -20.49 -19.79 -12.97
C GLU A 416 -20.67 -18.84 -14.16
N LYS A 417 -21.91 -18.49 -14.49
CA LYS A 417 -22.26 -17.52 -15.54
C LYS A 417 -23.03 -16.35 -14.95
N GLU A 418 -22.99 -15.20 -15.64
CA GLU A 418 -23.74 -14.01 -15.21
C GLU A 418 -23.45 -13.58 -13.76
N ILE A 419 -22.21 -13.76 -13.29
CA ILE A 419 -21.81 -13.61 -11.88
C ILE A 419 -22.25 -12.27 -11.27
N ILE A 420 -22.06 -11.17 -12.01
CA ILE A 420 -22.46 -9.83 -11.57
C ILE A 420 -23.98 -9.70 -11.41
N GLN A 421 -24.76 -10.29 -12.32
CA GLN A 421 -26.21 -10.27 -12.27
C GLN A 421 -26.71 -11.14 -11.11
N ASN A 422 -26.14 -12.33 -10.95
CA ASN A 422 -26.45 -13.24 -9.87
C ASN A 422 -26.16 -12.60 -8.51
N TYR A 423 -24.96 -12.01 -8.34
CA TYR A 423 -24.62 -11.29 -7.11
C TYR A 423 -25.61 -10.16 -6.83
N THR A 424 -25.96 -9.37 -7.84
CA THR A 424 -26.93 -8.26 -7.71
C THR A 424 -28.31 -8.75 -7.23
N GLU A 425 -28.73 -9.95 -7.64
CA GLU A 425 -29.99 -10.57 -7.23
C GLU A 425 -29.91 -11.37 -5.93
N SER A 426 -28.70 -11.64 -5.42
CA SER A 426 -28.50 -12.27 -4.11
C SER A 426 -28.97 -11.36 -2.96
N ILE A 427 -29.09 -11.91 -1.76
CA ILE A 427 -29.41 -11.13 -0.56
C ILE A 427 -28.32 -10.10 -0.24
N HIS A 428 -27.05 -10.39 -0.56
CA HIS A 428 -25.97 -9.42 -0.42
C HIS A 428 -26.13 -8.27 -1.41
N GLY A 429 -26.34 -8.57 -2.69
CA GLY A 429 -26.56 -7.54 -3.72
C GLY A 429 -27.81 -6.71 -3.47
N LYS A 430 -28.92 -7.33 -3.06
CA LYS A 430 -30.16 -6.62 -2.70
C LYS A 430 -29.98 -5.75 -1.45
N GLY A 431 -29.32 -6.26 -0.41
CA GLY A 431 -29.01 -5.48 0.78
C GLY A 431 -28.14 -4.26 0.46
N LEU A 432 -27.11 -4.44 -0.36
CA LEU A 432 -26.20 -3.38 -0.77
C LEU A 432 -26.88 -2.34 -1.69
N LEU A 433 -27.51 -2.80 -2.78
CA LEU A 433 -27.96 -1.94 -3.89
C LEU A 433 -29.40 -1.44 -3.72
N LYS A 434 -30.31 -2.25 -3.15
CA LYS A 434 -31.72 -1.86 -2.95
C LYS A 434 -31.95 -1.25 -1.58
N SER A 435 -31.30 -1.79 -0.54
CA SER A 435 -31.45 -1.28 0.84
C SER A 435 -30.36 -0.28 1.25
N GLY A 436 -29.33 -0.07 0.43
CA GLY A 436 -28.26 0.90 0.69
C GLY A 436 -27.34 0.54 1.85
N LEU A 437 -27.32 -0.74 2.27
CA LEU A 437 -26.56 -1.20 3.43
C LEU A 437 -25.09 -1.40 3.06
N THR A 438 -24.25 -0.43 3.37
CA THR A 438 -22.80 -0.46 3.06
C THR A 438 -22.00 -1.46 3.89
N VAL A 439 -22.62 -2.06 4.90
CA VAL A 439 -22.06 -3.15 5.74
C VAL A 439 -22.28 -4.53 5.12
N THR A 440 -23.02 -4.62 4.02
CA THR A 440 -23.26 -5.88 3.33
C THR A 440 -22.05 -6.30 2.50
N ALA A 441 -21.77 -7.60 2.45
CA ALA A 441 -20.63 -8.15 1.74
C ALA A 441 -20.63 -7.79 0.24
N THR A 442 -19.50 -7.31 -0.24
CA THR A 442 -19.16 -6.95 -1.62
C THR A 442 -18.17 -7.94 -2.22
N CYS A 443 -17.85 -7.80 -3.50
CA CYS A 443 -16.87 -8.66 -4.18
C CYS A 443 -15.52 -8.72 -3.43
N THR A 444 -15.07 -7.58 -2.89
CA THR A 444 -13.78 -7.47 -2.22
C THR A 444 -13.77 -8.06 -0.80
N ASP A 445 -14.94 -8.25 -0.18
CA ASP A 445 -15.01 -8.88 1.15
C ASP A 445 -14.76 -10.39 1.06
N CYS A 446 -15.08 -11.00 -0.08
CA CYS A 446 -14.81 -12.41 -0.36
C CYS A 446 -13.49 -12.62 -1.10
N HIS A 447 -13.21 -11.84 -2.15
CA HIS A 447 -12.05 -12.03 -3.03
C HIS A 447 -10.82 -11.19 -2.65
N THR A 448 -10.92 -10.33 -1.64
CA THR A 448 -9.97 -9.24 -1.32
C THR A 448 -9.91 -8.18 -2.42
N ALA A 449 -9.45 -6.97 -2.10
CA ALA A 449 -9.42 -5.83 -3.04
C ALA A 449 -8.14 -5.74 -3.87
N HIS A 450 -7.04 -6.24 -3.32
CA HIS A 450 -5.70 -6.11 -3.90
C HIS A 450 -4.92 -7.43 -3.88
N ARG A 451 -5.49 -8.53 -3.40
CA ARG A 451 -4.82 -9.84 -3.28
C ARG A 451 -5.73 -10.96 -3.78
N GLU A 452 -6.47 -10.69 -4.84
CA GLU A 452 -7.39 -11.63 -5.46
C GLU A 452 -6.62 -12.78 -6.11
N LEU A 453 -6.59 -13.90 -5.39
CA LEU A 453 -5.89 -15.12 -5.76
C LEU A 453 -6.86 -16.20 -6.26
N PRO A 454 -6.44 -17.12 -7.14
CA PRO A 454 -7.28 -18.23 -7.58
C PRO A 454 -7.76 -19.10 -6.41
N HIS A 455 -8.96 -19.67 -6.50
CA HIS A 455 -9.54 -20.53 -5.45
C HIS A 455 -8.69 -21.76 -5.07
N ILE A 456 -7.80 -22.20 -5.96
CA ILE A 456 -6.87 -23.31 -5.71
C ILE A 456 -5.67 -22.88 -4.84
N ASP A 457 -5.33 -21.59 -4.82
CA ASP A 457 -4.21 -21.08 -4.03
C ASP A 457 -4.55 -21.17 -2.53
N PRO A 458 -3.74 -21.83 -1.69
CA PRO A 458 -3.97 -21.93 -0.25
C PRO A 458 -4.04 -20.59 0.48
N SER A 459 -3.43 -19.54 -0.08
CA SER A 459 -3.43 -18.18 0.47
C SER A 459 -4.65 -17.37 0.06
N SER A 460 -5.48 -17.88 -0.86
CA SER A 460 -6.71 -17.22 -1.30
C SER A 460 -7.77 -17.27 -0.21
N SER A 461 -8.46 -16.15 0.02
CA SER A 461 -9.62 -16.07 0.92
C SER A 461 -10.76 -16.99 0.49
N ILE A 462 -10.88 -17.27 -0.81
CA ILE A 462 -11.89 -18.18 -1.36
C ILE A 462 -11.37 -19.61 -1.56
N ASN A 463 -10.21 -19.97 -1.00
CA ASN A 463 -9.78 -21.36 -0.98
C ASN A 463 -10.77 -22.19 -0.14
N PRO A 464 -11.16 -23.41 -0.56
CA PRO A 464 -12.05 -24.27 0.22
C PRO A 464 -11.68 -24.42 1.71
N THR A 465 -10.39 -24.39 2.07
CA THR A 465 -9.96 -24.44 3.48
C THR A 465 -10.23 -23.15 4.25
N ASN A 466 -10.33 -22.02 3.54
CA ASN A 466 -10.44 -20.67 4.10
C ASN A 466 -11.87 -20.12 4.03
N ILE A 467 -12.75 -20.69 3.20
CA ILE A 467 -14.16 -20.26 3.03
C ILE A 467 -14.89 -20.06 4.37
N PRO A 468 -14.83 -20.99 5.36
CA PRO A 468 -15.51 -20.80 6.65
C PRO A 468 -15.06 -19.52 7.37
N ALA A 469 -13.75 -19.23 7.36
CA ALA A 469 -13.20 -18.01 7.96
C ALA A 469 -13.61 -16.76 7.18
N THR A 470 -13.61 -16.82 5.85
CA THR A 470 -14.03 -15.71 4.98
C THR A 470 -15.49 -15.32 5.22
N CYS A 471 -16.39 -16.30 5.28
CA CYS A 471 -17.78 -16.04 5.67
C CYS A 471 -17.90 -15.58 7.13
N GLY A 472 -17.06 -16.15 7.99
CA GLY A 472 -16.98 -15.87 9.42
C GLY A 472 -16.64 -14.43 9.80
N ASN A 473 -16.00 -13.67 8.91
CA ASN A 473 -15.75 -12.24 9.10
C ASN A 473 -17.04 -11.45 9.42
N CYS A 474 -18.18 -11.89 8.86
CA CYS A 474 -19.50 -11.34 9.16
C CYS A 474 -20.44 -12.35 9.84
N HIS A 475 -20.26 -13.65 9.58
CA HIS A 475 -21.11 -14.74 10.08
C HIS A 475 -20.41 -15.58 11.16
N HIS A 476 -19.69 -14.95 12.08
CA HIS A 476 -18.84 -15.61 13.07
C HIS A 476 -19.56 -16.71 13.88
N GLY A 477 -20.77 -16.44 14.37
CA GLY A 477 -21.54 -17.44 15.11
C GLY A 477 -21.96 -18.66 14.28
N ILE A 478 -22.07 -18.52 12.96
CA ILE A 478 -22.33 -19.65 12.05
C ILE A 478 -21.04 -20.40 11.73
N GLN A 479 -19.92 -19.69 11.53
CA GLN A 479 -18.60 -20.31 11.40
C GLN A 479 -18.32 -21.22 12.59
N GLU A 480 -18.52 -20.74 13.81
CA GLU A 480 -18.26 -21.51 15.03
C GLU A 480 -19.10 -22.80 15.11
N GLN A 481 -20.36 -22.76 14.66
CA GLN A 481 -21.22 -23.94 14.59
C GLN A 481 -20.72 -24.92 13.52
N PHE A 482 -20.43 -24.41 12.32
CA PHE A 482 -19.97 -25.23 11.19
C PHE A 482 -18.65 -25.92 11.49
N GLU A 483 -17.69 -25.23 12.12
CA GLU A 483 -16.38 -25.77 12.49
C GLU A 483 -16.48 -26.96 13.47
N LYS A 484 -17.53 -26.99 14.29
CA LYS A 484 -17.85 -28.11 15.20
C LYS A 484 -18.67 -29.22 14.54
N SER A 485 -19.16 -29.02 13.33
CA SER A 485 -19.97 -30.01 12.61
C SER A 485 -19.12 -31.13 12.01
N ILE A 486 -19.75 -32.27 11.70
CA ILE A 486 -19.12 -33.40 11.01
C ILE A 486 -18.72 -33.08 9.56
N HIS A 487 -19.22 -31.98 9.01
CA HIS A 487 -18.85 -31.49 7.68
C HIS A 487 -17.57 -30.65 7.68
N SER A 488 -17.06 -30.28 8.86
CA SER A 488 -15.78 -29.58 9.01
C SER A 488 -14.61 -30.55 9.01
N THR A 489 -13.51 -30.16 8.35
CA THR A 489 -12.22 -30.87 8.38
C THR A 489 -11.59 -30.89 9.78
N LEU A 490 -12.01 -30.00 10.68
CA LEU A 490 -11.55 -29.96 12.07
C LEU A 490 -12.08 -31.13 12.90
N VAL A 491 -13.26 -31.65 12.53
CA VAL A 491 -13.93 -32.76 13.24
C VAL A 491 -13.80 -34.06 12.47
N SER A 492 -14.08 -34.03 11.17
CA SER A 492 -14.04 -35.22 10.31
C SER A 492 -12.70 -35.35 9.60
N LYS A 493 -11.97 -36.41 9.93
CA LYS A 493 -10.72 -36.81 9.25
C LYS A 493 -10.96 -37.87 8.17
N SER A 494 -12.08 -37.77 7.46
CA SER A 494 -12.37 -38.70 6.37
C SER A 494 -11.48 -38.42 5.17
N GLY A 495 -11.05 -39.45 4.44
CA GLY A 495 -10.35 -39.28 3.16
C GLY A 495 -11.24 -38.77 2.01
N LYS A 496 -12.52 -38.46 2.29
CA LYS A 496 -13.49 -37.95 1.31
C LYS A 496 -13.48 -36.42 1.29
N LYS A 497 -13.79 -35.83 0.13
CA LYS A 497 -13.95 -34.38 -0.01
C LYS A 497 -15.15 -33.92 0.82
N LEU A 498 -14.90 -33.05 1.81
CA LEU A 498 -15.93 -32.47 2.65
C LEU A 498 -16.52 -31.20 2.01
N PRO A 499 -17.80 -30.88 2.27
CA PRO A 499 -18.42 -29.67 1.76
C PRO A 499 -17.94 -28.44 2.54
N THR A 500 -18.07 -27.27 1.91
CA THR A 500 -17.87 -25.94 2.49
C THR A 500 -19.16 -25.15 2.40
N CYS A 501 -19.19 -23.92 2.92
CA CYS A 501 -20.39 -23.08 2.97
C CYS A 501 -21.08 -22.93 1.61
N GLU A 502 -20.31 -22.78 0.53
CA GLU A 502 -20.86 -22.55 -0.81
C GLU A 502 -21.50 -23.79 -1.45
N ASN A 503 -21.21 -24.99 -0.93
CA ASN A 503 -21.76 -26.24 -1.48
C ASN A 503 -23.22 -26.47 -1.06
N CYS A 504 -23.66 -25.84 0.03
CA CYS A 504 -25.05 -25.91 0.48
C CYS A 504 -25.86 -24.69 0.00
N HIS A 505 -25.23 -23.53 -0.12
CA HIS A 505 -25.86 -22.33 -0.69
C HIS A 505 -24.81 -21.47 -1.40
N SER A 506 -25.02 -21.18 -2.69
CA SER A 506 -24.07 -20.45 -3.52
C SER A 506 -23.81 -19.04 -2.99
N ALA A 507 -22.54 -18.63 -2.89
CA ALA A 507 -22.15 -17.29 -2.45
C ALA A 507 -22.64 -16.18 -3.39
N HIS A 508 -22.73 -16.45 -4.70
CA HIS A 508 -23.17 -15.47 -5.70
C HIS A 508 -24.68 -15.46 -5.92
N GLN A 509 -25.42 -16.48 -5.48
CA GLN A 509 -26.88 -16.59 -5.68
C GLN A 509 -27.64 -16.77 -4.36
N ILE A 510 -27.00 -16.50 -3.21
CA ILE A 510 -27.60 -16.70 -1.90
C ILE A 510 -28.87 -15.86 -1.76
N ILE A 511 -29.97 -16.49 -1.36
CA ILE A 511 -31.25 -15.83 -1.06
C ILE A 511 -31.53 -15.89 0.44
N ARG A 512 -32.59 -15.20 0.89
CA ARG A 512 -32.94 -15.20 2.32
C ARG A 512 -33.45 -16.57 2.76
N ALA A 513 -33.13 -16.97 3.98
CA ALA A 513 -33.55 -18.26 4.52
C ALA A 513 -35.08 -18.38 4.72
N ASP A 514 -35.79 -17.26 4.79
CA ASP A 514 -37.25 -17.19 4.94
C ASP A 514 -37.99 -17.09 3.59
N SER A 515 -37.29 -16.96 2.46
CA SER A 515 -37.94 -16.89 1.15
C SER A 515 -38.50 -18.24 0.72
N GLU A 516 -39.58 -18.20 -0.05
CA GLU A 516 -40.17 -19.39 -0.67
C GLU A 516 -39.13 -20.12 -1.53
N GLY A 517 -39.14 -21.46 -1.50
CA GLY A 517 -38.21 -22.29 -2.25
C GLY A 517 -36.83 -22.49 -1.61
N PHE A 518 -36.34 -21.59 -0.75
CA PHE A 518 -35.00 -21.75 -0.12
C PHE A 518 -34.87 -23.09 0.60
N LYS A 519 -35.88 -23.42 1.42
CA LYS A 519 -35.93 -24.64 2.22
C LYS A 519 -35.91 -25.91 1.36
N GLN A 520 -36.55 -25.88 0.19
CA GLN A 520 -36.52 -26.97 -0.79
C GLN A 520 -35.15 -27.08 -1.45
N THR A 521 -34.55 -25.94 -1.85
CA THR A 521 -33.21 -25.91 -2.43
C THR A 521 -32.20 -26.56 -1.48
N ILE A 522 -32.17 -26.15 -0.21
CA ILE A 522 -31.24 -26.73 0.78
C ILE A 522 -31.42 -28.24 0.95
N MET A 523 -32.67 -28.73 0.97
CA MET A 523 -32.96 -30.16 1.04
C MET A 523 -32.35 -30.93 -0.15
N ILE A 524 -32.43 -30.37 -1.36
CA ILE A 524 -31.83 -30.97 -2.56
C ILE A 524 -30.31 -30.96 -2.48
N GLN A 525 -29.70 -29.89 -1.96
CA GLN A 525 -28.24 -29.79 -1.85
C GLN A 525 -27.63 -30.89 -0.97
N CYS A 526 -28.32 -31.29 0.12
CA CYS A 526 -27.88 -32.44 0.91
C CYS A 526 -27.80 -33.73 0.07
N GLY A 527 -28.75 -33.93 -0.85
CA GLY A 527 -28.84 -35.10 -1.72
C GLY A 527 -27.71 -35.21 -2.76
N ASN A 528 -27.06 -34.11 -3.12
CA ASN A 528 -25.93 -34.12 -4.06
C ASN A 528 -24.71 -34.88 -3.51
N CYS A 529 -24.60 -35.02 -2.18
CA CYS A 529 -23.56 -35.81 -1.52
C CYS A 529 -24.13 -37.04 -0.80
N HIS A 530 -25.38 -36.98 -0.32
CA HIS A 530 -26.07 -38.06 0.38
C HIS A 530 -27.11 -38.77 -0.50
N GLU A 531 -26.76 -39.08 -1.75
CA GLU A 531 -27.70 -39.51 -2.79
C GLU A 531 -28.57 -40.72 -2.37
N GLU A 532 -27.94 -41.79 -1.88
CA GLU A 532 -28.65 -43.02 -1.48
C GLU A 532 -29.60 -42.80 -0.28
N ILE A 533 -29.18 -41.95 0.67
CA ILE A 533 -30.02 -41.61 1.83
C ILE A 533 -31.15 -40.69 1.39
N ALA A 534 -30.90 -39.75 0.49
CA ALA A 534 -31.93 -38.86 -0.04
C ALA A 534 -33.01 -39.66 -0.79
N LYS A 535 -32.63 -40.62 -1.64
CA LYS A 535 -33.58 -41.52 -2.34
C LYS A 535 -34.51 -42.24 -1.35
N THR A 536 -33.95 -42.84 -0.31
CA THR A 536 -34.74 -43.58 0.70
C THR A 536 -35.57 -42.67 1.59
N TYR A 537 -35.05 -41.50 1.95
CA TYR A 537 -35.81 -40.46 2.65
C TYR A 537 -37.05 -40.03 1.86
N PHE A 538 -36.92 -39.83 0.55
CA PHE A 538 -38.02 -39.43 -0.33
C PHE A 538 -39.11 -40.50 -0.47
N GLU A 539 -38.86 -41.75 -0.08
CA GLU A 539 -39.90 -42.78 -0.02
C GLU A 539 -40.77 -42.69 1.24
N THR A 540 -40.31 -41.96 2.27
CA THR A 540 -41.05 -41.77 3.52
C THR A 540 -42.14 -40.72 3.39
N TYR A 541 -43.06 -40.69 4.37
CA TYR A 541 -44.11 -39.66 4.42
C TYR A 541 -43.54 -38.24 4.42
N HIS A 542 -42.50 -37.97 5.24
CA HIS A 542 -41.86 -36.65 5.29
C HIS A 542 -41.29 -36.26 3.93
N GLY A 543 -40.56 -37.18 3.29
CA GLY A 543 -39.97 -36.97 1.98
C GLY A 543 -40.98 -36.72 0.87
N LYS A 544 -42.01 -37.57 0.75
CA LYS A 544 -43.06 -37.44 -0.29
C LYS A 544 -43.81 -36.12 -0.17
N VAL A 545 -44.18 -35.73 1.06
CA VAL A 545 -44.88 -34.46 1.29
C VAL A 545 -43.96 -33.26 1.01
N SER A 546 -42.67 -33.35 1.36
CA SER A 546 -41.70 -32.30 1.01
C SER A 546 -41.48 -32.15 -0.51
N GLN A 547 -41.52 -33.24 -1.28
CA GLN A 547 -41.45 -33.20 -2.74
C GLN A 547 -42.66 -32.51 -3.38
N LEU A 548 -43.84 -32.62 -2.76
CA LEU A 548 -45.06 -31.92 -3.19
C LEU A 548 -45.04 -30.41 -2.86
N GLY A 549 -43.93 -29.88 -2.34
CA GLY A 549 -43.74 -28.45 -2.07
C GLY A 549 -44.18 -28.01 -0.67
N TYR A 550 -44.72 -28.92 0.16
CA TYR A 550 -45.14 -28.57 1.52
C TYR A 550 -43.94 -28.34 2.45
N THR A 551 -43.76 -27.09 2.86
CA THR A 551 -42.64 -26.63 3.70
C THR A 551 -42.80 -26.92 5.20
N LYS A 552 -43.90 -27.52 5.63
CA LYS A 552 -44.18 -27.77 7.06
C LYS A 552 -43.82 -29.17 7.56
N THR A 553 -43.47 -30.10 6.67
CA THR A 553 -42.92 -31.40 7.07
C THR A 553 -41.43 -31.28 7.38
N ALA A 554 -40.92 -32.21 8.19
CA ALA A 554 -39.49 -32.28 8.50
C ALA A 554 -38.66 -32.53 7.23
N LYS A 555 -37.47 -31.94 7.13
CA LYS A 555 -36.45 -32.22 6.10
C LYS A 555 -35.14 -32.58 6.80
N CYS A 556 -34.11 -32.84 6.01
CA CYS A 556 -32.78 -33.22 6.50
C CYS A 556 -32.30 -32.32 7.65
N TYR A 557 -32.31 -30.99 7.46
CA TYR A 557 -31.81 -30.04 8.46
C TYR A 557 -32.72 -29.86 9.70
N ASP A 558 -34.03 -30.15 9.60
CA ASP A 558 -34.94 -30.05 10.74
C ASP A 558 -34.63 -31.13 11.80
N CYS A 559 -34.11 -32.27 11.34
CA CYS A 559 -33.69 -33.39 12.17
C CYS A 559 -32.20 -33.34 12.53
N HIS A 560 -31.31 -33.02 11.57
CA HIS A 560 -29.86 -33.09 11.75
C HIS A 560 -29.22 -31.80 12.27
N GLY A 561 -29.89 -30.65 12.14
CA GLY A 561 -29.28 -29.33 12.30
C GLY A 561 -28.94 -28.70 10.94
N ALA A 562 -28.72 -27.38 10.93
CA ALA A 562 -28.41 -26.64 9.70
C ALA A 562 -26.91 -26.45 9.52
N HIS A 563 -26.25 -25.82 10.51
CA HIS A 563 -24.81 -25.60 10.54
C HIS A 563 -24.13 -26.39 11.67
N ASP A 564 -24.89 -27.00 12.56
CA ASP A 564 -24.47 -27.72 13.76
C ASP A 564 -24.71 -29.24 13.63
N ILE A 565 -24.43 -29.80 12.45
CA ILE A 565 -24.67 -31.22 12.15
C ILE A 565 -23.61 -32.07 12.85
N LEU A 566 -24.03 -32.84 13.86
CA LEU A 566 -23.13 -33.64 14.70
C LEU A 566 -23.41 -35.15 14.57
N PRO A 567 -22.40 -36.02 14.76
CA PRO A 567 -22.58 -37.47 14.83
C PRO A 567 -23.59 -37.87 15.91
N ILE A 568 -24.30 -38.98 15.71
CA ILE A 568 -25.36 -39.45 16.63
C ILE A 568 -24.81 -39.79 18.01
N GLU A 569 -23.52 -40.17 18.09
CA GLU A 569 -22.81 -40.50 19.32
C GLU A 569 -22.49 -39.25 20.15
N ASN A 570 -22.47 -38.06 19.53
CA ASN A 570 -22.18 -36.82 20.22
C ASN A 570 -23.36 -36.44 21.14
N PRO A 571 -23.17 -36.24 22.45
CA PRO A 571 -24.25 -35.92 23.38
C PRO A 571 -25.07 -34.66 23.04
N ILE A 572 -24.50 -33.73 22.27
CA ILE A 572 -25.14 -32.46 21.87
C ILE A 572 -25.94 -32.62 20.56
N SER A 573 -25.71 -33.69 19.80
CA SER A 573 -26.42 -33.93 18.52
C SER A 573 -27.93 -33.97 18.72
N HIS A 574 -28.67 -33.33 17.80
CA HIS A 574 -30.14 -33.36 17.76
C HIS A 574 -30.71 -34.79 17.68
N LEU A 575 -29.92 -35.74 17.18
CA LEU A 575 -30.32 -37.13 17.00
C LEU A 575 -29.70 -38.08 18.04
N HIS A 576 -28.95 -37.56 19.00
CA HIS A 576 -28.44 -38.38 20.09
C HIS A 576 -29.61 -39.00 20.88
N ARG A 577 -29.40 -40.18 21.47
CA ARG A 577 -30.41 -40.97 22.19
C ARG A 577 -31.16 -40.19 23.30
N LYS A 578 -30.53 -39.15 23.85
CA LYS A 578 -31.12 -38.25 24.86
C LYS A 578 -31.96 -37.11 24.25
N ASN A 579 -31.70 -36.72 23.00
CA ASN A 579 -32.24 -35.50 22.39
C ASN A 579 -33.27 -35.78 21.29
N VAL A 580 -33.22 -36.96 20.66
CA VAL A 580 -34.07 -37.31 19.50
C VAL A 580 -35.57 -37.14 19.75
N VAL A 581 -36.04 -37.45 20.97
CA VAL A 581 -37.45 -37.24 21.34
C VAL A 581 -37.82 -35.77 21.30
N VAL A 582 -36.97 -34.90 21.84
CA VAL A 582 -37.17 -33.44 21.83
C VAL A 582 -37.18 -32.91 20.39
N THR A 583 -36.34 -33.45 19.52
CA THR A 583 -36.34 -33.12 18.08
C THR A 583 -37.67 -33.46 17.43
N CYS A 584 -38.24 -34.65 17.68
CA CYS A 584 -39.56 -35.02 17.18
C CYS A 584 -40.68 -34.14 17.77
N GLN A 585 -40.56 -33.76 19.05
CA GLN A 585 -41.54 -32.94 19.77
C GLN A 585 -41.70 -31.52 19.21
N LYS A 586 -40.75 -31.03 18.40
CA LYS A 586 -40.90 -29.77 17.65
C LYS A 586 -42.15 -29.76 16.75
N CYS A 587 -42.58 -30.93 16.25
CA CYS A 587 -43.79 -31.08 15.43
C CYS A 587 -44.80 -32.07 15.99
N HIS A 588 -44.36 -33.02 16.83
CA HIS A 588 -45.20 -34.05 17.44
C HIS A 588 -45.17 -33.92 18.98
N PRO A 589 -45.99 -33.05 19.60
CA PRO A 589 -45.92 -32.77 21.04
C PRO A 589 -46.00 -34.01 21.94
N SER A 590 -46.77 -35.02 21.52
CA SER A 590 -46.95 -36.29 22.25
C SER A 590 -45.88 -37.35 21.94
N ALA A 591 -44.82 -37.01 21.21
CA ALA A 591 -43.77 -37.96 20.85
C ALA A 591 -43.06 -38.47 22.11
N ASN A 592 -42.88 -39.79 22.16
CA ASN A 592 -42.18 -40.51 23.21
C ASN A 592 -41.03 -41.34 22.59
N ARG A 593 -40.29 -42.10 23.41
CA ARG A 593 -39.15 -42.88 22.91
C ARG A 593 -39.51 -43.95 21.89
N GLN A 594 -40.67 -44.58 22.00
CA GLN A 594 -41.10 -45.61 21.06
C GLN A 594 -41.47 -44.96 19.72
N PHE A 595 -42.11 -43.80 19.76
CA PHE A 595 -42.39 -42.98 18.57
C PHE A 595 -41.10 -42.53 17.87
N ALA A 596 -40.13 -42.00 18.63
CA ALA A 596 -38.84 -41.56 18.11
C ALA A 596 -37.93 -42.71 17.63
N GLY A 597 -38.27 -43.96 17.94
CA GLY A 597 -37.59 -45.16 17.43
C GLY A 597 -37.96 -45.52 15.98
N TYR A 598 -38.83 -44.74 15.34
CA TYR A 598 -39.17 -44.90 13.93
C TYR A 598 -37.95 -44.69 13.01
N PHE A 599 -37.70 -45.61 12.09
CA PHE A 599 -36.59 -45.51 11.14
C PHE A 599 -36.91 -44.54 9.99
N THR A 600 -36.46 -43.30 10.10
CA THR A 600 -36.77 -42.20 9.17
C THR A 600 -36.15 -42.32 7.77
N HIS A 601 -35.24 -43.27 7.55
CA HIS A 601 -34.60 -43.54 6.24
C HIS A 601 -34.68 -45.03 5.86
N ALA A 602 -35.53 -45.83 6.52
CA ALA A 602 -35.63 -47.24 6.20
C ALA A 602 -36.39 -47.47 4.88
N THR A 603 -35.90 -48.43 4.10
CA THR A 603 -36.50 -48.82 2.82
C THR A 603 -36.61 -50.34 2.72
N HIS A 604 -37.62 -50.81 2.00
CA HIS A 604 -37.85 -52.22 1.72
C HIS A 604 -36.99 -52.75 0.55
N HIS A 605 -36.07 -51.94 0.02
CA HIS A 605 -35.18 -52.32 -1.08
C HIS A 605 -33.83 -52.90 -0.64
N ASP A 606 -33.46 -52.77 0.64
CA ASP A 606 -32.18 -53.27 1.17
C ASP A 606 -32.41 -54.46 2.11
N PRO A 607 -32.28 -55.71 1.62
CA PRO A 607 -32.48 -56.91 2.43
C PRO A 607 -31.37 -57.12 3.46
N HIS A 608 -30.19 -56.52 3.29
CA HIS A 608 -29.08 -56.66 4.23
C HIS A 608 -29.24 -55.74 5.44
N LYS A 609 -29.72 -54.51 5.21
CA LYS A 609 -29.90 -53.51 6.28
C LYS A 609 -31.27 -53.57 6.94
N TYR A 610 -32.32 -53.91 6.19
CA TYR A 610 -33.70 -54.00 6.68
C TYR A 610 -34.39 -55.31 6.25
N PRO A 611 -33.88 -56.48 6.68
CA PRO A 611 -34.35 -57.79 6.20
C PRO A 611 -35.85 -58.01 6.43
N TRP A 612 -36.34 -57.64 7.62
CA TRP A 612 -37.75 -57.79 7.95
C TRP A 612 -38.66 -56.91 7.08
N LEU A 613 -38.23 -55.67 6.79
CA LEU A 613 -39.02 -54.74 5.99
C LEU A 613 -39.07 -55.20 4.53
N PHE A 614 -37.95 -55.68 3.99
CA PHE A 614 -37.84 -56.23 2.64
C PHE A 614 -38.81 -57.41 2.43
N TRP A 615 -38.69 -58.45 3.25
CA TRP A 615 -39.49 -59.67 3.08
C TRP A 615 -40.98 -59.43 3.33
N THR A 616 -41.33 -58.58 4.30
CA THR A 616 -42.72 -58.24 4.57
C THR A 616 -43.35 -57.50 3.40
N PHE A 617 -42.66 -56.49 2.83
CA PHE A 617 -43.18 -55.73 1.70
C PHE A 617 -43.39 -56.61 0.46
N TRP A 618 -42.39 -57.39 0.08
CA TRP A 618 -42.48 -58.25 -1.10
C TRP A 618 -43.46 -59.40 -0.91
N GLY A 619 -43.58 -59.94 0.32
CA GLY A 619 -44.62 -60.91 0.65
C GLY A 619 -46.02 -60.34 0.50
N MET A 620 -46.29 -59.16 1.07
CA MET A 620 -47.60 -58.49 0.97
C MET A 620 -47.92 -58.05 -0.46
N THR A 621 -46.92 -57.57 -1.19
CA THR A 621 -47.07 -57.19 -2.60
C THR A 621 -47.37 -58.41 -3.47
N GLY A 622 -46.66 -59.51 -3.25
CA GLY A 622 -46.92 -60.78 -3.92
C GLY A 622 -48.31 -61.32 -3.63
N LEU A 623 -48.76 -61.25 -2.36
CA LEU A 623 -50.12 -61.61 -1.97
C LEU A 623 -51.16 -60.75 -2.70
N LEU A 624 -50.95 -59.43 -2.76
CA LEU A 624 -51.85 -58.48 -3.42
C LEU A 624 -51.96 -58.77 -4.92
N VAL A 625 -50.81 -58.85 -5.62
CA VAL A 625 -50.75 -59.14 -7.05
C VAL A 625 -51.36 -60.50 -7.35
N GLY A 626 -51.03 -61.53 -6.55
CA GLY A 626 -51.61 -62.86 -6.68
C GLY A 626 -53.13 -62.84 -6.54
N THR A 627 -53.66 -62.11 -5.55
CA THR A 627 -55.10 -61.96 -5.34
C THR A 627 -55.77 -61.29 -6.55
N PHE A 628 -55.20 -60.20 -7.06
CA PHE A 628 -55.76 -59.50 -8.24
C PHE A 628 -55.67 -60.32 -9.51
N VAL A 629 -54.58 -61.07 -9.73
CA VAL A 629 -54.43 -61.93 -10.91
C VAL A 629 -55.43 -63.08 -10.85
N ILE A 630 -55.56 -63.77 -9.72
CA ILE A 630 -56.50 -64.89 -9.57
C ILE A 630 -57.94 -64.39 -9.68
N ALA A 631 -58.32 -63.35 -8.95
CA ALA A 631 -59.66 -62.79 -9.00
C ALA A 631 -59.97 -62.18 -10.38
N GLY A 632 -58.99 -61.54 -11.01
CA GLY A 632 -59.10 -60.96 -12.35
C GLY A 632 -59.29 -62.03 -13.42
N LEU A 633 -58.47 -63.09 -13.41
CA LEU A 633 -58.61 -64.25 -14.30
C LEU A 633 -59.93 -64.98 -14.07
N HIS A 634 -60.31 -65.19 -12.81
CA HIS A 634 -61.62 -65.76 -12.48
C HIS A 634 -62.75 -64.92 -13.08
N THR A 635 -62.71 -63.60 -12.92
CA THR A 635 -63.71 -62.68 -13.47
C THR A 635 -63.72 -62.70 -15.00
N LEU A 636 -62.54 -62.68 -15.65
CA LEU A 636 -62.37 -62.76 -17.10
C LEU A 636 -62.91 -64.07 -17.68
N LEU A 637 -62.60 -65.21 -17.06
CA LEU A 637 -63.10 -66.52 -17.48
C LEU A 637 -64.61 -66.69 -17.22
N TRP A 638 -65.14 -66.01 -16.22
CA TRP A 638 -66.58 -66.02 -15.91
C TRP A 638 -67.38 -65.04 -16.76
N LEU A 639 -66.73 -64.04 -17.38
CA LEU A 639 -67.39 -63.01 -18.20
C LEU A 639 -68.15 -63.58 -19.42
N PRO A 640 -67.61 -64.51 -20.23
CA PRO A 640 -68.35 -65.11 -21.34
C PRO A 640 -69.59 -65.85 -20.85
N ARG A 641 -69.46 -66.60 -19.74
CA ARG A 641 -70.56 -67.35 -19.14
C ARG A 641 -71.65 -66.43 -18.60
N SER A 642 -71.28 -65.34 -17.93
CA SER A 642 -72.25 -64.36 -17.42
C SER A 642 -72.95 -63.59 -18.55
N LEU A 643 -72.25 -63.26 -19.63
CA LEU A 643 -72.83 -62.67 -20.84
C LEU A 643 -73.77 -63.64 -21.56
N GLN A 644 -73.40 -64.93 -21.64
CA GLN A 644 -74.23 -65.97 -22.21
C GLN A 644 -75.51 -66.15 -21.39
N TRP A 645 -75.41 -66.20 -20.06
CA TRP A 645 -76.58 -66.22 -19.18
C TRP A 645 -77.46 -64.98 -19.33
N ARG A 646 -76.88 -63.78 -19.46
CA ARG A 646 -77.68 -62.55 -19.74
C ARG A 646 -78.40 -62.63 -21.08
N ARG A 647 -77.77 -63.17 -22.12
CA ARG A 647 -78.41 -63.39 -23.43
C ARG A 647 -79.52 -64.41 -23.33
N GLU A 648 -79.33 -65.49 -22.57
CA GLU A 648 -80.33 -66.53 -22.36
C GLU A 648 -81.52 -66.03 -21.52
N LEU A 649 -81.27 -65.26 -20.47
CA LEU A 649 -82.32 -64.59 -19.70
C LEU A 649 -83.13 -63.62 -20.56
N LYS A 650 -82.48 -62.79 -21.39
CA LYS A 650 -83.17 -61.93 -22.36
C LYS A 650 -84.01 -62.74 -23.34
N ARG A 651 -83.51 -63.88 -23.82
CA ARG A 651 -84.21 -64.76 -24.76
C ARG A 651 -85.44 -65.39 -24.11
N ARG A 652 -85.31 -65.95 -22.90
CA ARG A 652 -86.42 -66.50 -22.11
C ARG A 652 -87.46 -65.43 -21.77
N GLN A 653 -87.03 -64.20 -21.52
CA GLN A 653 -87.94 -63.09 -21.24
C GLN A 653 -88.68 -62.63 -22.51
N LEU A 654 -88.03 -62.67 -23.67
CA LEU A 654 -88.67 -62.48 -24.98
C LEU A 654 -89.64 -63.61 -25.31
N GLU A 655 -89.26 -64.87 -25.10
CA GLU A 655 -90.13 -66.04 -25.29
C GLU A 655 -91.35 -65.98 -24.35
N LYS A 656 -91.17 -65.58 -23.10
CA LYS A 656 -92.29 -65.38 -22.17
C LYS A 656 -93.21 -64.24 -22.62
N ASN A 657 -92.66 -63.16 -23.19
CA ASN A 657 -93.44 -62.06 -23.76
C ASN A 657 -94.17 -62.48 -25.06
N ILE A 658 -93.54 -63.29 -25.91
CA ILE A 658 -94.13 -63.82 -27.15
C ILE A 658 -95.23 -64.85 -26.84
N ASN A 659 -94.99 -65.79 -25.93
CA ASN A 659 -96.01 -66.76 -25.50
C ASN A 659 -97.21 -66.07 -24.84
N ASN A 660 -97.00 -64.98 -24.10
CA ASN A 660 -98.10 -64.16 -23.58
C ASN A 660 -98.87 -63.41 -24.69
N LEU A 661 -98.22 -63.06 -25.81
CA LEU A 661 -98.86 -62.44 -26.99
C LEU A 661 -99.62 -63.48 -27.84
N GLU A 662 -99.13 -64.71 -27.94
CA GLU A 662 -99.81 -65.82 -28.63
C GLU A 662 -101.01 -66.35 -27.82
N SER A 663 -100.91 -66.46 -26.48
CA SER A 663 -102.06 -66.83 -25.65
C SER A 663 -103.19 -65.78 -25.69
N THR A 664 -102.88 -64.52 -26.01
CA THR A 664 -103.90 -63.48 -26.25
C THR A 664 -104.53 -63.56 -27.65
N LYS A 665 -103.90 -64.23 -28.63
CA LYS A 665 -104.47 -64.43 -29.97
C LYS A 665 -105.38 -65.65 -30.04
N ASP A 666 -105.04 -66.74 -29.35
CA ASP A 666 -105.87 -67.95 -29.31
C ASP A 666 -107.07 -67.83 -28.35
N GLY A 667 -107.03 -66.88 -27.40
CA GLY A 667 -108.14 -66.58 -26.50
C GLY A 667 -109.30 -65.77 -27.11
N ASN A 668 -109.19 -65.32 -28.37
CA ASN A 668 -110.20 -64.48 -29.00
C ASN A 668 -111.10 -65.21 -30.02
N ASN A 669 -111.06 -66.56 -30.05
CA ASN A 669 -111.86 -67.37 -30.97
C ASN A 669 -112.85 -68.33 -30.28
N THR A 670 -113.20 -68.07 -29.03
CA THR A 670 -114.34 -68.70 -28.34
C THR A 670 -114.99 -67.71 -27.37
N ASN A 671 -115.96 -66.94 -27.87
CA ASN A 671 -117.26 -66.65 -27.24
C ASN A 671 -117.92 -65.46 -27.95
N GLY A 672 -118.97 -65.78 -28.70
CA GLY A 672 -120.10 -64.86 -28.92
C GLY A 672 -121.04 -64.85 -27.71
#